data_AF-A0A812YBV9-F1
#
_entry.id   AF-A0A812YBV9-F1
#
_cell.length_a   1.000
_cell.length_b   1.000
_cell.length_c   1.000
_cell.angle_alpha   90.00
_cell.angle_beta   90.00
_cell.angle_gamma   90.00
#
_symmetry.space_group_name_H-M   'P 1'
#
loop_
_entity.id
_entity.type
_entity.pdbx_description
1 polymer ?
#
loop_
_entity_poly.entity_id
_entity_poly.type
_entity_poly.pdbx_seq_one_letter_code
_entity_poly.pdbx_strand_id
1 'polypeptide(L)'
;MSWQQSETDSLTDVLSSVRTLRQEDDTTMRTDRSYVSSLPPWPRIATVALSLLLILGVVLFEGRPRAAISQISHRTAESDEIEAYVSELPNAEVVDCRLTLEHQRSLVMLASTALESPAAMRKFVAMVRKLPGRREADPPSLFSGLKVLFLEDAGLLKSSFWNPADANFNNSVGLNYQKMASRSGLRLNPKMISAWTKGFSGLDGGWSYDNGADVGIGGIGFDASDFTYASIFDLCATEQQAQALFELQSQHIVPWTPMLVDSQHPCIAKFEAMLSQVSIVFANGGNPDLLGFVLMKFAPQLGEMIKRRVQNGELLYMGRSAGAMAASRDFAMTYEPNPMLSEILLDGSTDGLSLAGSCALRPHASKKLWNVPGDVFGHAAGQQTVRVANGDGLFCDQGHCIVAGKTSRSEPDAFSTSKMHLERVVQAYRHVYRGYHPKRPNLVASSMPVTPNCRLVLSGKKPLVALASSGLEAPDAREAFDSLVRDLPPTEDASTTDHYQGLKVLVLDDGALLTSSFWNSLDQDFANPNAINYVKTGVRLSPEAVRLLTKGFSGLSPGWVLNAECSGACGGLGDLGFDDGAFTHVSAFDMCATFQQKEALFRLQSQSLEPEVDMTVETNSPCIEEFYTLLEKASVLVASSGNADLLGYVYRIFAPQFGEKIVQRVQQGSLIFLGLGAGGMAFGENFAATATPSPALQTSLLKGDLQGLKLAGQCAVIPGWDSSELLWDLTSSLFQDAMQGVDIVGLPDGALLLCKRQSCEIRGSVRQRPARVLDGPDSPGAHRGRLADVMAKVFG
;
A
#
# COMPACT_ATOMS: atom_id res chain seq x y z
N MET A 1 3.27 22.32 -61.28
CA MET A 1 2.98 23.77 -61.47
C MET A 1 3.69 24.53 -60.37
N SER A 2 4.13 25.76 -60.63
CA SER A 2 5.15 26.46 -59.81
C SER A 2 4.86 27.95 -59.66
N TRP A 3 4.70 28.42 -58.42
CA TRP A 3 4.59 29.82 -57.98
C TRP A 3 4.98 29.90 -56.50
N GLN A 4 5.48 31.00 -55.92
CA GLN A 4 6.52 31.96 -56.36
C GLN A 4 7.10 32.64 -55.08
N GLN A 5 8.20 33.40 -55.18
CA GLN A 5 8.89 34.05 -54.04
C GLN A 5 8.53 35.54 -53.84
N SER A 6 8.63 35.99 -52.58
CA SER A 6 9.04 37.34 -52.12
C SER A 6 9.46 37.22 -50.63
N GLU A 7 10.63 37.65 -50.14
CA GLU A 7 11.14 39.04 -50.00
C GLU A 7 10.32 39.89 -48.98
N THR A 8 10.89 40.58 -47.97
CA THR A 8 12.26 40.57 -47.37
C THR A 8 12.22 41.18 -45.94
N ASP A 9 13.39 41.52 -45.37
CA ASP A 9 13.65 42.32 -44.15
C ASP A 9 13.42 41.63 -42.78
N SER A 10 14.26 41.70 -41.74
CA SER A 10 15.51 42.41 -41.36
C SER A 10 15.32 43.30 -40.13
N LEU A 11 15.77 42.82 -38.96
CA LEU A 11 16.63 43.56 -38.00
C LEU A 11 16.97 42.72 -36.76
N THR A 12 18.22 42.84 -36.30
CA THR A 12 18.73 42.31 -35.03
C THR A 12 19.10 43.48 -34.12
N ASP A 13 18.72 43.43 -32.83
CA ASP A 13 19.37 44.10 -31.68
C ASP A 13 18.45 44.00 -30.42
N VAL A 14 18.90 44.14 -29.16
CA VAL A 14 20.26 44.31 -28.60
C VAL A 14 20.37 43.61 -27.23
N LEU A 15 21.60 43.39 -26.75
CA LEU A 15 21.87 42.89 -25.37
C LEU A 15 22.32 44.01 -24.42
N SER A 16 21.86 43.92 -23.16
CA SER A 16 22.45 44.51 -21.92
C SER A 16 22.47 46.03 -21.73
N SER A 17 22.13 46.49 -20.50
CA SER A 17 23.00 47.30 -19.60
C SER A 17 22.26 48.21 -18.62
N VAL A 18 22.53 48.06 -17.31
CA VAL A 18 22.59 49.17 -16.31
C VAL A 18 23.69 48.86 -15.30
N ARG A 19 24.45 49.85 -14.81
CA ARG A 19 25.65 49.66 -13.96
C ARG A 19 25.83 50.77 -12.90
N THR A 20 25.94 50.36 -11.63
CA THR A 20 26.78 50.89 -10.51
C THR A 20 27.13 52.38 -10.34
N LEU A 21 26.83 52.93 -9.14
CA LEU A 21 27.64 53.78 -8.20
C LEU A 21 26.69 54.22 -7.03
N ARG A 22 27.08 54.63 -5.80
CA ARG A 22 28.34 54.81 -5.02
C ARG A 22 28.30 53.86 -3.77
N GLN A 23 29.23 53.70 -2.80
CA GLN A 23 30.40 54.43 -2.22
C GLN A 23 30.09 55.50 -1.12
N GLU A 24 30.99 55.59 -0.12
CA GLU A 24 30.97 56.45 1.11
C GLU A 24 29.90 56.01 2.15
N ASP A 25 30.16 55.96 3.47
CA ASP A 25 31.34 56.42 4.25
C ASP A 25 31.68 55.53 5.49
N ASP A 26 32.72 55.90 6.24
CA ASP A 26 33.48 55.09 7.23
C ASP A 26 33.02 55.23 8.72
N THR A 27 33.66 54.44 9.61
CA THR A 27 34.01 54.63 11.05
C THR A 27 33.55 53.56 12.05
N THR A 28 34.49 53.19 12.93
CA THR A 28 34.31 52.35 14.12
C THR A 28 34.41 53.19 15.40
N MET A 29 33.72 52.82 16.48
CA MET A 29 34.05 53.33 17.82
C MET A 29 33.78 52.33 18.95
N ARG A 30 34.65 52.40 19.99
CA ARG A 30 34.59 51.59 21.22
C ARG A 30 33.70 52.23 22.29
N THR A 31 33.17 51.40 23.18
CA THR A 31 33.10 51.72 24.63
C THR A 31 33.16 50.45 25.49
N ASP A 32 34.04 50.46 26.49
CA ASP A 32 34.15 49.40 27.52
C ASP A 32 33.21 49.65 28.71
N ARG A 33 32.81 48.58 29.44
CA ARG A 33 32.93 48.52 30.92
C ARG A 33 32.58 47.16 31.56
N SER A 34 33.64 46.46 31.95
CA SER A 34 33.84 45.63 33.17
C SER A 34 32.75 45.50 34.25
N TYR A 35 32.61 44.29 34.83
CA TYR A 35 32.69 44.02 36.28
C TYR A 35 33.13 42.56 36.58
N VAL A 36 33.44 42.19 37.83
CA VAL A 36 34.31 41.04 38.24
C VAL A 36 33.83 40.46 39.61
N SER A 37 33.99 39.19 40.04
CA SER A 37 34.75 38.00 39.55
C SER A 37 33.86 36.73 39.29
N SER A 38 33.80 35.60 40.03
CA SER A 38 34.29 35.16 41.36
C SER A 38 34.54 33.64 41.52
N LEU A 39 35.17 33.26 42.64
CA LEU A 39 35.62 31.92 43.11
C LEU A 39 34.56 31.13 43.93
N PRO A 40 34.75 29.83 44.34
CA PRO A 40 35.83 28.85 44.04
C PRO A 40 35.32 27.43 43.59
N PRO A 41 36.21 26.45 43.27
CA PRO A 41 35.83 25.09 42.83
C PRO A 41 36.03 23.95 43.87
N TRP A 42 35.25 22.86 43.77
CA TRP A 42 35.47 21.56 44.47
C TRP A 42 35.22 20.36 43.52
N PRO A 43 35.72 19.13 43.82
CA PRO A 43 36.17 18.17 42.78
C PRO A 43 35.23 17.00 42.45
N ARG A 44 35.48 16.36 41.30
CA ARG A 44 34.83 15.12 40.84
C ARG A 44 35.48 13.87 41.44
N ILE A 45 34.92 13.29 42.50
CA ILE A 45 35.20 11.91 42.94
C ILE A 45 33.87 11.21 43.30
N ALA A 46 33.24 10.57 42.30
CA ALA A 46 32.01 9.78 42.52
C ALA A 46 31.80 8.70 41.43
N THR A 47 32.04 9.02 40.16
CA THR A 47 31.58 8.24 39.00
C THR A 47 32.35 6.94 38.71
N VAL A 48 33.41 6.63 39.45
CA VAL A 48 34.26 5.43 39.22
C VAL A 48 33.92 4.27 40.18
N ALA A 49 33.38 4.57 41.36
CA ALA A 49 33.13 3.55 42.39
C ALA A 49 31.92 2.63 42.09
N LEU A 50 30.94 3.12 41.33
CA LEU A 50 29.69 2.38 41.09
C LEU A 50 29.84 1.27 40.02
N SER A 51 30.76 1.45 39.07
CA SER A 51 30.94 0.53 37.93
C SER A 51 31.67 -0.78 38.28
N LEU A 52 32.33 -0.85 39.44
CA LEU A 52 33.10 -2.03 39.88
C LEU A 52 32.30 -3.00 40.76
N LEU A 53 31.17 -2.57 41.33
CA LEU A 53 30.33 -3.41 42.20
C LEU A 53 29.37 -4.34 41.42
N LEU A 54 29.10 -4.07 40.14
CA LEU A 54 28.21 -4.87 39.30
C LEU A 54 28.89 -6.08 38.62
N ILE A 55 30.23 -6.16 38.64
CA ILE A 55 31.00 -7.18 37.90
C ILE A 55 31.31 -8.43 38.76
N LEU A 56 31.12 -8.36 40.08
CA LEU A 56 31.44 -9.44 41.04
C LEU A 56 30.22 -10.19 41.61
N GLY A 57 29.01 -9.91 41.11
CA GLY A 57 27.75 -10.44 41.66
C GLY A 57 27.18 -11.70 40.97
N VAL A 58 27.90 -12.32 40.02
CA VAL A 58 27.37 -13.39 39.14
C VAL A 58 27.99 -14.77 39.42
N VAL A 59 28.92 -14.87 40.38
CA VAL A 59 29.53 -16.15 40.81
C VAL A 59 29.08 -16.46 42.24
N LEU A 60 28.74 -17.73 42.50
CA LEU A 60 28.19 -18.30 43.74
C LEU A 60 26.68 -18.06 43.97
N PHE A 61 25.85 -19.03 43.53
CA PHE A 61 25.06 -19.82 44.49
C PHE A 61 24.64 -21.19 43.92
N GLU A 62 24.63 -22.20 44.79
CA GLU A 62 24.12 -23.57 44.56
C GLU A 62 22.58 -23.57 44.69
N GLY A 63 21.78 -24.52 44.19
CA GLY A 63 22.06 -25.80 43.55
C GLY A 63 21.31 -26.96 44.24
N ARG A 64 20.38 -27.66 43.56
CA ARG A 64 19.80 -28.97 43.98
C ARG A 64 18.96 -29.65 42.87
N PRO A 65 18.88 -30.99 42.80
CA PRO A 65 18.21 -31.72 41.72
C PRO A 65 16.85 -32.33 42.08
N ARG A 66 16.06 -32.68 41.06
CA ARG A 66 15.05 -33.77 41.07
C ARG A 66 15.09 -34.53 39.75
N ALA A 67 14.57 -35.77 39.74
CA ALA A 67 14.81 -36.73 38.68
C ALA A 67 13.52 -37.30 38.06
N ALA A 68 13.68 -37.80 36.82
CA ALA A 68 12.91 -38.86 36.15
C ALA A 68 11.38 -38.76 36.03
N ILE A 69 10.92 -38.58 34.80
CA ILE A 69 9.96 -39.50 34.13
C ILE A 69 10.57 -39.84 32.75
N SER A 70 10.31 -41.04 32.21
CA SER A 70 10.77 -41.47 30.89
C SER A 70 9.69 -42.23 30.12
N GLN A 71 9.54 -41.91 28.82
CA GLN A 71 9.54 -42.85 27.67
C GLN A 71 8.81 -42.28 26.43
N ILE A 72 9.48 -42.35 25.27
CA ILE A 72 8.94 -42.57 23.90
C ILE A 72 7.99 -41.45 23.36
N SER A 73 8.19 -40.84 22.18
CA SER A 73 8.87 -41.28 20.95
C SER A 73 9.68 -40.17 20.27
N HIS A 74 10.53 -40.53 19.30
CA HIS A 74 11.47 -39.63 18.61
C HIS A 74 10.78 -38.51 17.81
N ARG A 75 11.00 -37.22 18.19
CA ARG A 75 10.84 -36.08 17.27
C ARG A 75 11.46 -34.72 17.67
N THR A 76 12.04 -34.54 18.85
CA THR A 76 12.33 -33.20 19.41
C THR A 76 13.75 -32.65 19.19
N ALA A 77 14.76 -33.49 19.01
CA ALA A 77 16.17 -33.04 19.11
C ALA A 77 16.58 -31.90 18.15
N GLU A 78 16.08 -31.88 16.91
CA GLU A 78 16.35 -30.79 15.95
C GLU A 78 15.52 -29.52 16.25
N SER A 79 14.39 -29.65 16.95
CA SER A 79 13.54 -28.51 17.35
C SER A 79 14.24 -27.65 18.40
N ASP A 80 14.82 -28.31 19.40
CA ASP A 80 15.39 -27.66 20.58
C ASP A 80 16.67 -26.87 20.22
N GLU A 81 17.47 -27.37 19.26
CA GLU A 81 18.61 -26.62 18.69
C GLU A 81 18.17 -25.41 17.86
N ILE A 82 17.04 -25.50 17.13
CA ILE A 82 16.51 -24.36 16.36
C ILE A 82 16.01 -23.26 17.30
N GLU A 83 15.26 -23.58 18.36
CA GLU A 83 14.81 -22.58 19.35
C GLU A 83 16.00 -21.93 20.08
N ALA A 84 16.99 -22.72 20.51
CA ALA A 84 18.21 -22.21 21.12
C ALA A 84 18.97 -21.24 20.18
N TYR A 85 19.17 -21.61 18.91
CA TYR A 85 19.87 -20.78 17.93
C TYR A 85 19.08 -19.52 17.50
N VAL A 86 17.74 -19.60 17.49
CA VAL A 86 16.89 -18.42 17.25
C VAL A 86 17.00 -17.42 18.41
N SER A 87 17.19 -17.87 19.65
CA SER A 87 17.33 -16.98 20.81
C SER A 87 18.57 -16.07 20.76
N GLU A 88 19.64 -16.47 20.07
CA GLU A 88 20.86 -15.66 19.88
C GLU A 88 20.75 -14.60 18.76
N LEU A 89 19.65 -14.62 17.98
CA LEU A 89 19.44 -13.72 16.85
C LEU A 89 18.26 -12.77 17.10
N PRO A 90 18.48 -11.60 17.75
CA PRO A 90 17.46 -10.57 17.79
C PRO A 90 17.04 -10.21 16.36
N ASN A 91 15.72 -10.26 16.11
CA ASN A 91 15.04 -10.04 14.83
C ASN A 91 15.07 -11.21 13.81
N ALA A 92 15.22 -12.46 14.24
CA ALA A 92 14.87 -13.61 13.40
C ALA A 92 13.36 -13.90 13.41
N GLU A 93 12.73 -14.03 12.23
CA GLU A 93 11.29 -14.31 12.07
C GLU A 93 11.10 -15.68 11.38
N VAL A 94 10.51 -16.65 12.09
CA VAL A 94 10.20 -17.98 11.51
C VAL A 94 8.98 -17.86 10.59
N VAL A 95 9.05 -18.47 9.41
CA VAL A 95 7.99 -18.38 8.39
C VAL A 95 7.53 -19.78 7.97
N ASP A 96 6.22 -20.03 8.06
CA ASP A 96 5.61 -21.23 7.48
C ASP A 96 5.51 -21.11 5.96
N CYS A 97 6.51 -21.65 5.28
CA CYS A 97 6.54 -21.81 3.83
C CYS A 97 5.97 -23.15 3.33
N ARG A 98 5.25 -23.89 4.21
CA ARG A 98 4.61 -25.19 3.94
C ARG A 98 5.52 -26.16 3.18
N LEU A 99 6.77 -26.27 3.64
CA LEU A 99 7.80 -27.07 3.00
C LEU A 99 7.42 -28.56 3.02
N THR A 100 7.47 -29.20 1.86
CA THR A 100 7.13 -30.62 1.68
C THR A 100 8.34 -31.53 1.97
N LEU A 101 8.14 -32.86 1.91
CA LEU A 101 9.24 -33.83 2.06
C LEU A 101 10.41 -33.59 1.07
N GLU A 102 10.13 -33.09 -0.13
CA GLU A 102 11.14 -32.71 -1.13
C GLU A 102 12.07 -31.58 -0.66
N HIS A 103 11.68 -30.82 0.36
CA HIS A 103 12.41 -29.66 0.86
C HIS A 103 13.22 -29.96 2.13
N GLN A 104 13.17 -31.19 2.65
CA GLN A 104 13.90 -31.61 3.87
C GLN A 104 15.43 -31.62 3.72
N ARG A 105 15.95 -31.44 2.50
CA ARG A 105 17.39 -31.26 2.24
C ARG A 105 17.71 -29.98 1.48
N SER A 106 16.70 -29.15 1.19
CA SER A 106 16.89 -27.89 0.47
C SER A 106 17.78 -26.94 1.25
N LEU A 107 18.74 -26.34 0.54
CA LEU A 107 19.56 -25.22 0.99
C LEU A 107 19.30 -24.05 0.04
N VAL A 108 18.49 -23.08 0.47
CA VAL A 108 17.95 -21.99 -0.37
C VAL A 108 18.02 -20.65 0.37
N MET A 109 18.76 -19.70 -0.19
CA MET A 109 18.83 -18.32 0.30
C MET A 109 18.23 -17.36 -0.72
N LEU A 110 17.18 -16.63 -0.32
CA LEU A 110 16.48 -15.66 -1.16
C LEU A 110 16.65 -14.25 -0.57
N ALA A 111 17.64 -13.50 -1.08
CA ALA A 111 18.07 -12.20 -0.57
C ALA A 111 17.43 -11.02 -1.30
N SER A 112 17.22 -9.91 -0.59
CA SER A 112 16.80 -8.64 -1.20
C SER A 112 17.96 -7.97 -1.96
N THR A 113 19.03 -7.60 -1.24
CA THR A 113 20.24 -6.98 -1.79
C THR A 113 21.46 -7.89 -1.57
N ALA A 114 22.67 -7.34 -1.38
CA ALA A 114 23.86 -8.13 -1.10
C ALA A 114 23.83 -8.69 0.34
N LEU A 115 24.81 -9.54 0.66
CA LEU A 115 24.98 -10.20 1.96
C LEU A 115 25.52 -9.23 3.04
N GLU A 116 24.82 -8.11 3.26
CA GLU A 116 25.30 -6.93 3.98
C GLU A 116 25.14 -6.97 5.51
N SER A 117 24.43 -7.96 6.06
CA SER A 117 24.19 -8.07 7.51
C SER A 117 24.97 -9.23 8.14
N PRO A 118 25.55 -9.06 9.35
CA PRO A 118 26.18 -10.15 10.08
C PRO A 118 25.25 -11.33 10.37
N ALA A 119 23.93 -11.08 10.51
CA ALA A 119 22.93 -12.13 10.69
C ALA A 119 22.75 -12.97 9.42
N ALA A 120 22.57 -12.34 8.25
CA ALA A 120 22.51 -13.03 6.97
C ALA A 120 23.80 -13.78 6.65
N MET A 121 24.95 -13.19 6.96
CA MET A 121 26.26 -13.84 6.78
C MET A 121 26.41 -15.09 7.65
N ARG A 122 26.00 -15.05 8.93
CA ARG A 122 26.02 -16.24 9.80
C ARG A 122 25.11 -17.36 9.28
N LYS A 123 23.93 -17.03 8.75
CA LYS A 123 23.04 -18.03 8.12
C LYS A 123 23.64 -18.61 6.83
N PHE A 124 24.21 -17.79 5.94
CA PHE A 124 24.94 -18.28 4.76
C PHE A 124 26.10 -19.23 5.13
N VAL A 125 26.93 -18.85 6.10
CA VAL A 125 28.02 -19.70 6.65
C VAL A 125 27.48 -21.01 7.22
N ALA A 126 26.35 -21.00 7.94
CA ALA A 126 25.74 -22.22 8.47
C ALA A 126 25.24 -23.15 7.36
N MET A 127 24.60 -22.62 6.33
CA MET A 127 24.12 -23.40 5.18
C MET A 127 25.29 -23.98 4.35
N VAL A 128 26.37 -23.21 4.17
CA VAL A 128 27.59 -23.69 3.48
C VAL A 128 28.23 -24.87 4.23
N ARG A 129 28.17 -24.91 5.57
CA ARG A 129 28.65 -26.06 6.36
C ARG A 129 27.80 -27.32 6.17
N LYS A 130 26.55 -27.21 5.71
CA LYS A 130 25.67 -28.36 5.42
C LYS A 130 25.86 -28.95 4.02
N LEU A 131 26.68 -28.33 3.16
CA LEU A 131 26.95 -28.87 1.82
C LEU A 131 27.76 -30.18 1.89
N PRO A 132 27.47 -31.18 1.01
CA PRO A 132 28.17 -32.46 1.00
C PRO A 132 29.70 -32.33 0.95
N GLY A 133 30.38 -33.15 1.77
CA GLY A 133 31.84 -33.17 1.86
C GLY A 133 32.46 -32.11 2.77
N ARG A 134 31.69 -31.13 3.27
CA ARG A 134 32.16 -30.17 4.27
C ARG A 134 32.15 -30.82 5.66
N ARG A 135 33.30 -30.81 6.34
CA ARG A 135 33.42 -31.07 7.79
C ARG A 135 33.73 -29.75 8.49
N GLU A 136 33.70 -29.76 9.82
CA GLU A 136 34.15 -28.61 10.61
C GLU A 136 35.61 -28.27 10.26
N ALA A 137 35.79 -27.13 9.60
CA ALA A 137 37.06 -26.62 9.14
C ALA A 137 37.16 -25.14 9.53
N ASP A 138 38.38 -24.66 9.80
CA ASP A 138 38.60 -23.30 10.27
C ASP A 138 38.04 -22.26 9.30
N PRO A 139 37.49 -21.12 9.77
CA PRO A 139 36.78 -20.16 8.93
C PRO A 139 37.48 -19.74 7.62
N PRO A 140 38.82 -19.52 7.57
CA PRO A 140 39.51 -19.18 6.31
C PRO A 140 39.48 -20.28 5.24
N SER A 141 39.22 -21.53 5.64
CA SER A 141 39.18 -22.69 4.74
C SER A 141 37.76 -23.08 4.30
N LEU A 142 36.72 -22.51 4.92
CA LEU A 142 35.32 -22.91 4.73
C LEU A 142 34.88 -22.88 3.26
N PHE A 143 35.23 -21.81 2.55
CA PHE A 143 34.86 -21.60 1.15
C PHE A 143 35.82 -22.25 0.15
N SER A 144 37.01 -22.69 0.60
CA SER A 144 38.05 -23.22 -0.29
C SER A 144 37.55 -24.42 -1.09
N GLY A 145 37.68 -24.35 -2.41
CA GLY A 145 37.22 -25.40 -3.33
C GLY A 145 35.70 -25.58 -3.41
N LEU A 146 34.90 -24.64 -2.90
CA LEU A 146 33.53 -24.46 -3.39
C LEU A 146 33.59 -23.77 -4.74
N LYS A 147 32.79 -24.21 -5.71
CA LYS A 147 32.63 -23.51 -6.99
C LYS A 147 31.21 -22.97 -7.11
N VAL A 148 31.08 -21.82 -7.77
CA VAL A 148 29.84 -21.03 -7.86
C VAL A 148 29.49 -20.79 -9.33
N LEU A 149 28.23 -21.03 -9.71
CA LEU A 149 27.69 -20.68 -11.02
C LEU A 149 26.79 -19.45 -10.91
N PHE A 150 27.23 -18.32 -11.46
CA PHE A 150 26.39 -17.14 -11.64
C PHE A 150 25.46 -17.30 -12.84
N LEU A 151 24.17 -17.05 -12.63
CA LEU A 151 23.14 -16.94 -13.66
C LEU A 151 22.77 -15.46 -13.82
N GLU A 152 23.13 -14.90 -14.96
CA GLU A 152 23.09 -13.45 -15.22
C GLU A 152 21.91 -13.03 -16.12
N ASP A 153 21.05 -13.97 -16.50
CA ASP A 153 19.95 -13.77 -17.46
C ASP A 153 19.01 -12.61 -17.09
N ALA A 154 18.77 -12.37 -15.79
CA ALA A 154 17.96 -11.25 -15.32
C ALA A 154 18.46 -9.86 -15.77
N GLY A 155 19.74 -9.73 -16.16
CA GLY A 155 20.37 -8.46 -16.52
C GLY A 155 20.35 -8.08 -17.99
N LEU A 156 20.06 -9.02 -18.91
CA LEU A 156 20.31 -8.83 -20.35
C LEU A 156 19.53 -7.65 -20.99
N LEU A 157 18.39 -7.27 -20.40
CA LEU A 157 17.48 -6.24 -20.93
C LEU A 157 17.70 -4.84 -20.35
N LYS A 158 18.55 -4.67 -19.33
CA LYS A 158 18.89 -3.33 -18.82
C LYS A 158 19.82 -2.65 -19.82
N SER A 159 19.59 -1.37 -20.11
CA SER A 159 20.38 -0.59 -21.08
C SER A 159 21.87 -0.57 -20.76
N SER A 160 22.22 -0.37 -19.49
CA SER A 160 23.58 -0.42 -18.96
C SER A 160 24.32 -1.74 -19.20
N PHE A 161 23.62 -2.82 -19.55
CA PHE A 161 24.26 -4.07 -19.93
C PHE A 161 24.95 -3.96 -21.30
N TRP A 162 24.30 -3.35 -22.30
CA TRP A 162 24.73 -3.44 -23.70
C TRP A 162 24.97 -2.08 -24.38
N ASN A 163 24.43 -0.98 -23.87
CA ASN A 163 24.52 0.37 -24.46
C ASN A 163 25.66 1.19 -23.83
N PRO A 164 26.76 1.49 -24.55
CA PRO A 164 27.87 2.28 -24.01
C PRO A 164 27.56 3.76 -23.73
N ALA A 165 26.40 4.26 -24.18
CA ALA A 165 25.92 5.61 -23.88
C ALA A 165 25.11 5.68 -22.56
N ASP A 166 24.80 4.55 -21.92
CA ASP A 166 24.19 4.54 -20.59
C ASP A 166 25.22 4.97 -19.53
N ALA A 167 24.83 5.91 -18.65
CA ALA A 167 25.70 6.43 -17.60
C ALA A 167 26.23 5.34 -16.64
N ASN A 168 25.52 4.22 -16.52
CA ASN A 168 25.89 3.09 -15.66
C ASN A 168 26.66 1.99 -16.40
N PHE A 169 26.85 2.07 -17.73
CA PHE A 169 27.56 1.05 -18.49
C PHE A 169 28.99 0.82 -17.99
N ASN A 170 29.69 1.89 -17.61
CA ASN A 170 31.05 1.85 -17.07
C ASN A 170 31.10 1.74 -15.53
N ASN A 171 29.97 1.44 -14.87
CA ASN A 171 29.93 1.30 -13.41
C ASN A 171 30.86 0.15 -12.95
N SER A 172 31.75 0.43 -11.99
CA SER A 172 32.72 -0.55 -11.49
C SER A 172 32.04 -1.79 -10.88
N VAL A 173 30.95 -1.58 -10.14
CA VAL A 173 30.14 -2.65 -9.51
C VAL A 173 28.98 -3.14 -10.39
N GLY A 174 28.82 -2.56 -11.59
CA GLY A 174 27.84 -3.01 -12.58
C GLY A 174 28.37 -4.11 -13.48
N LEU A 175 27.53 -5.09 -13.82
CA LEU A 175 27.79 -6.08 -14.84
C LEU A 175 27.34 -5.52 -16.20
N ASN A 176 28.20 -5.65 -17.21
CA ASN A 176 27.90 -5.29 -18.59
C ASN A 176 28.36 -6.41 -19.54
N TYR A 177 28.00 -6.29 -20.81
CA TYR A 177 28.35 -7.25 -21.85
C TYR A 177 29.87 -7.48 -21.96
N GLN A 178 30.70 -6.45 -21.80
CA GLN A 178 32.15 -6.59 -21.90
C GLN A 178 32.71 -7.43 -20.73
N LYS A 179 32.21 -7.21 -19.52
CA LYS A 179 32.56 -8.02 -18.32
C LYS A 179 32.05 -9.45 -18.45
N MET A 180 30.84 -9.67 -18.95
CA MET A 180 30.35 -11.03 -19.19
C MET A 180 31.07 -11.74 -20.33
N ALA A 181 31.27 -11.11 -21.48
CA ALA A 181 31.89 -11.73 -22.66
C ALA A 181 33.34 -12.17 -22.38
N SER A 182 34.10 -11.37 -21.62
CA SER A 182 35.46 -11.72 -21.19
C SER A 182 35.52 -12.85 -20.15
N ARG A 183 34.44 -13.11 -19.40
CA ARG A 183 34.35 -14.18 -18.39
C ARG A 183 33.69 -15.48 -18.88
N SER A 184 32.71 -15.37 -19.78
CA SER A 184 31.78 -16.47 -20.15
C SER A 184 31.74 -16.79 -21.66
N GLY A 185 32.31 -15.93 -22.51
CA GLY A 185 32.29 -16.12 -23.96
C GLY A 185 30.92 -15.90 -24.62
N LEU A 186 30.17 -14.89 -24.16
CA LEU A 186 28.88 -14.50 -24.74
C LEU A 186 28.92 -14.36 -26.27
N ARG A 187 27.82 -14.76 -26.91
CA ARG A 187 27.61 -14.72 -28.36
C ARG A 187 26.95 -13.40 -28.82
N LEU A 188 26.05 -12.84 -28.02
CA LEU A 188 25.14 -11.75 -28.41
C LEU A 188 25.77 -10.35 -28.38
N ASN A 189 26.68 -10.05 -29.31
CA ASN A 189 27.47 -8.81 -29.24
C ASN A 189 26.63 -7.51 -29.37
N PRO A 190 27.08 -6.37 -28.78
CA PRO A 190 26.27 -5.16 -28.67
C PRO A 190 25.85 -4.51 -29.99
N LYS A 191 26.53 -4.80 -31.11
CA LYS A 191 26.12 -4.29 -32.43
C LYS A 191 24.86 -5.00 -32.94
N MET A 192 24.71 -6.29 -32.63
CA MET A 192 23.51 -7.06 -32.95
C MET A 192 22.33 -6.52 -32.11
N ILE A 193 22.54 -6.41 -30.80
CA ILE A 193 21.54 -5.85 -29.87
C ILE A 193 21.11 -4.44 -30.33
N SER A 194 22.05 -3.52 -30.56
CA SER A 194 21.74 -2.15 -31.03
C SER A 194 21.04 -2.09 -32.40
N ALA A 195 21.15 -3.10 -33.25
CA ALA A 195 20.44 -3.16 -34.52
C ALA A 195 19.00 -3.65 -34.31
N TRP A 196 18.80 -4.68 -33.49
CA TRP A 196 17.49 -5.22 -33.12
C TRP A 196 16.68 -4.26 -32.25
N THR A 197 17.33 -3.52 -31.34
CA THR A 197 16.67 -2.57 -30.43
C THR A 197 16.40 -1.21 -31.07
N LYS A 198 16.96 -0.91 -32.25
CA LYS A 198 16.80 0.35 -33.00
C LYS A 198 17.03 1.63 -32.16
N GLY A 199 17.86 1.55 -31.12
CA GLY A 199 18.16 2.66 -30.20
C GLY A 199 17.28 2.76 -28.95
N PHE A 200 16.40 1.78 -28.68
CA PHE A 200 15.62 1.69 -27.44
C PHE A 200 16.51 1.72 -26.19
N SER A 201 16.16 2.57 -25.23
CA SER A 201 16.98 2.90 -24.05
C SER A 201 16.80 1.97 -22.85
N GLY A 202 16.34 0.72 -23.06
CA GLY A 202 16.02 -0.21 -21.98
C GLY A 202 14.68 0.09 -21.29
N LEU A 203 14.25 -0.87 -20.46
CA LEU A 203 12.99 -0.80 -19.68
C LEU A 203 13.06 0.14 -18.48
N ASP A 204 14.23 0.18 -17.85
CA ASP A 204 14.44 0.75 -16.53
C ASP A 204 15.81 1.42 -16.46
N GLY A 205 15.91 2.44 -15.61
CA GLY A 205 17.19 3.03 -15.23
C GLY A 205 17.81 2.22 -14.10
N GLY A 206 18.95 1.58 -14.37
CA GLY A 206 19.66 0.78 -13.38
C GLY A 206 20.77 -0.06 -13.99
N TRP A 207 21.26 -1.04 -13.24
CA TRP A 207 22.23 -2.02 -13.70
C TRP A 207 22.10 -3.32 -12.91
N SER A 208 22.41 -4.46 -13.53
CA SER A 208 22.65 -5.69 -12.77
C SER A 208 24.02 -5.58 -12.10
N TYR A 209 24.08 -5.75 -10.80
CA TYR A 209 25.32 -5.58 -10.03
C TYR A 209 26.14 -6.87 -10.03
N ASP A 210 27.45 -6.76 -10.20
CA ASP A 210 28.42 -7.85 -10.32
C ASP A 210 28.76 -8.47 -8.95
N ASN A 211 28.05 -9.55 -8.57
CA ASN A 211 28.21 -10.17 -7.25
C ASN A 211 29.51 -10.97 -7.09
N GLY A 212 30.23 -11.28 -8.17
CA GLY A 212 31.51 -11.99 -8.12
C GLY A 212 32.71 -11.07 -7.83
N ALA A 213 32.51 -9.75 -7.86
CA ALA A 213 33.51 -8.78 -7.46
C ALA A 213 33.70 -8.73 -5.93
N ASP A 214 34.80 -8.10 -5.50
CA ASP A 214 35.21 -7.92 -4.09
C ASP A 214 34.13 -7.26 -3.20
N VAL A 215 33.19 -6.52 -3.80
CA VAL A 215 32.07 -5.86 -3.11
C VAL A 215 30.85 -6.78 -2.91
N GLY A 216 30.80 -7.93 -3.60
CA GLY A 216 29.78 -8.96 -3.48
C GLY A 216 30.27 -10.18 -2.69
N ILE A 217 29.99 -11.38 -3.18
CA ILE A 217 30.47 -12.64 -2.57
C ILE A 217 31.93 -12.97 -2.92
N GLY A 218 32.61 -12.17 -3.75
CA GLY A 218 34.08 -12.22 -3.81
C GLY A 218 34.72 -11.80 -2.48
N GLY A 219 34.18 -10.73 -1.86
CA GLY A 219 34.72 -10.14 -0.62
C GLY A 219 34.62 -10.98 0.65
N ILE A 220 34.04 -12.19 0.59
CA ILE A 220 33.79 -13.04 1.77
C ILE A 220 34.69 -14.29 1.82
N GLY A 221 35.66 -14.43 0.90
CA GLY A 221 36.67 -15.48 0.93
C GLY A 221 36.57 -16.56 -0.16
N PHE A 222 35.91 -16.24 -1.28
CA PHE A 222 36.00 -17.01 -2.52
C PHE A 222 37.10 -16.43 -3.41
N ASP A 223 37.88 -17.27 -4.09
CA ASP A 223 38.83 -16.81 -5.09
C ASP A 223 38.11 -16.40 -6.38
N ALA A 224 38.69 -15.47 -7.15
CA ALA A 224 38.17 -15.13 -8.48
C ALA A 224 38.06 -16.35 -9.44
N SER A 225 38.81 -17.42 -9.16
CA SER A 225 38.76 -18.70 -9.90
C SER A 225 37.63 -19.65 -9.46
N ASP A 226 36.87 -19.31 -8.42
CA ASP A 226 35.73 -20.10 -7.94
C ASP A 226 34.44 -19.80 -8.71
N PHE A 227 34.39 -18.69 -9.44
CA PHE A 227 33.21 -18.20 -10.15
C PHE A 227 33.20 -18.62 -11.62
N THR A 228 32.18 -19.40 -12.00
CA THR A 228 31.76 -19.60 -13.39
C THR A 228 30.57 -18.69 -13.68
N TYR A 229 30.54 -18.04 -14.85
CA TYR A 229 29.46 -17.12 -15.23
C TYR A 229 28.71 -17.68 -16.45
N ALA A 230 27.39 -17.62 -16.42
CA ALA A 230 26.54 -18.03 -17.54
C ALA A 230 25.32 -17.12 -17.69
N SER A 231 24.87 -16.99 -18.94
CA SER A 231 23.47 -16.72 -19.27
C SER A 231 22.95 -17.98 -19.95
N ILE A 232 21.89 -18.57 -19.43
CA ILE A 232 21.21 -19.71 -20.06
C ILE A 232 20.63 -19.29 -21.41
N PHE A 233 20.13 -18.06 -21.53
CA PHE A 233 19.63 -17.52 -22.78
C PHE A 233 20.73 -17.39 -23.85
N ASP A 234 21.85 -16.72 -23.58
CA ASP A 234 22.98 -16.66 -24.52
C ASP A 234 23.60 -18.04 -24.80
N LEU A 235 23.57 -18.97 -23.83
CA LEU A 235 24.08 -20.33 -24.01
C LEU A 235 23.21 -21.19 -24.94
N CYS A 236 21.89 -21.02 -24.91
CA CYS A 236 20.94 -21.88 -25.61
C CYS A 236 20.27 -21.25 -26.84
N ALA A 237 20.07 -19.93 -26.88
CA ALA A 237 19.29 -19.29 -27.94
C ALA A 237 19.97 -19.37 -29.32
N THR A 238 19.16 -19.50 -30.36
CA THR A 238 19.55 -19.13 -31.72
C THR A 238 19.61 -17.61 -31.85
N GLU A 239 20.34 -17.11 -32.85
CA GLU A 239 20.36 -15.67 -33.18
C GLU A 239 18.94 -15.13 -33.46
N GLN A 240 18.08 -15.94 -34.07
CA GLN A 240 16.68 -15.61 -34.35
C GLN A 240 15.84 -15.48 -33.07
N GLN A 241 16.02 -16.37 -32.09
CA GLN A 241 15.33 -16.28 -30.79
C GLN A 241 15.82 -15.07 -29.98
N ALA A 242 17.11 -14.75 -30.05
CA ALA A 242 17.65 -13.56 -29.40
C ALA A 242 17.15 -12.26 -30.05
N GLN A 243 17.16 -12.20 -31.39
CA GLN A 243 16.55 -11.09 -32.14
C GLN A 243 15.07 -10.94 -31.76
N ALA A 244 14.30 -12.03 -31.76
CA ALA A 244 12.88 -12.00 -31.41
C ALA A 244 12.62 -11.56 -29.96
N LEU A 245 13.48 -11.94 -29.00
CA LEU A 245 13.40 -11.41 -27.64
C LEU A 245 13.63 -9.90 -27.62
N PHE A 246 14.70 -9.40 -28.24
CA PHE A 246 15.01 -7.97 -28.25
C PHE A 246 14.00 -7.13 -29.04
N GLU A 247 13.41 -7.66 -30.12
CA GLU A 247 12.37 -6.97 -30.91
C GLU A 247 10.99 -7.00 -30.22
N LEU A 248 10.62 -8.09 -29.55
CA LEU A 248 9.47 -8.11 -28.64
C LEU A 248 9.61 -7.02 -27.57
N GLN A 249 10.83 -6.86 -27.05
CA GLN A 249 11.05 -5.95 -25.94
C GLN A 249 11.12 -4.47 -26.36
N SER A 250 11.85 -4.16 -27.42
CA SER A 250 12.10 -2.78 -27.88
C SER A 250 11.04 -2.22 -28.82
N GLN A 251 10.30 -3.09 -29.51
CA GLN A 251 9.37 -2.72 -30.59
C GLN A 251 7.98 -3.38 -30.46
N HIS A 252 7.76 -4.15 -29.39
CA HIS A 252 6.51 -4.88 -29.14
C HIS A 252 6.14 -5.92 -30.23
N ILE A 253 7.15 -6.43 -30.95
CA ILE A 253 6.97 -7.41 -32.04
C ILE A 253 6.87 -8.83 -31.47
N VAL A 254 5.72 -9.49 -31.64
CA VAL A 254 5.51 -10.89 -31.23
C VAL A 254 6.55 -11.82 -31.90
N PRO A 255 7.23 -12.71 -31.16
CA PRO A 255 8.21 -13.64 -31.72
C PRO A 255 7.66 -14.52 -32.83
N TRP A 256 8.31 -14.46 -34.00
CA TRP A 256 8.03 -15.29 -35.17
C TRP A 256 8.73 -16.68 -35.14
N THR A 257 9.42 -16.99 -34.04
CA THR A 257 10.20 -18.22 -33.86
C THR A 257 9.88 -18.85 -32.49
N PRO A 258 9.83 -20.19 -32.36
CA PRO A 258 9.50 -20.83 -31.10
C PRO A 258 10.49 -20.47 -29.98
N MET A 259 9.97 -19.95 -28.86
CA MET A 259 10.77 -19.49 -27.73
C MET A 259 10.97 -20.60 -26.68
N LEU A 260 11.41 -21.77 -27.15
CA LEU A 260 11.65 -23.00 -26.37
C LEU A 260 12.96 -23.67 -26.84
N VAL A 261 13.67 -24.30 -25.90
CA VAL A 261 14.89 -25.09 -26.14
C VAL A 261 14.54 -26.58 -26.15
N ASP A 262 14.97 -27.27 -27.21
CA ASP A 262 14.82 -28.72 -27.32
C ASP A 262 15.64 -29.47 -26.26
N SER A 263 15.12 -30.58 -25.74
CA SER A 263 15.77 -31.36 -24.67
C SER A 263 17.09 -32.01 -25.11
N GLN A 264 17.33 -32.16 -26.41
CA GLN A 264 18.57 -32.67 -27.00
C GLN A 264 19.52 -31.54 -27.43
N HIS A 265 19.17 -30.27 -27.23
CA HIS A 265 19.99 -29.15 -27.67
C HIS A 265 21.36 -29.16 -26.95
N PRO A 266 22.51 -28.99 -27.66
CA PRO A 266 23.84 -29.14 -27.05
C PRO A 266 24.14 -28.22 -25.86
N CYS A 267 23.38 -27.12 -25.69
CA CYS A 267 23.51 -26.29 -24.49
C CYS A 267 23.12 -27.03 -23.20
N ILE A 268 22.22 -28.03 -23.27
CA ILE A 268 21.69 -28.75 -22.11
C ILE A 268 22.83 -29.54 -21.44
N ALA A 269 23.52 -30.39 -22.20
CA ALA A 269 24.68 -31.14 -21.72
C ALA A 269 25.84 -30.22 -21.29
N LYS A 270 26.04 -29.08 -21.97
CA LYS A 270 27.04 -28.08 -21.56
C LYS A 270 26.67 -27.41 -20.22
N PHE A 271 25.40 -27.11 -19.98
CA PHE A 271 24.94 -26.57 -18.71
C PHE A 271 24.99 -27.60 -17.59
N GLU A 272 24.57 -28.83 -17.84
CA GLU A 272 24.67 -29.96 -16.90
C GLU A 272 26.14 -30.18 -16.46
N ALA A 273 27.08 -30.14 -17.41
CA ALA A 273 28.51 -30.23 -17.11
C ALA A 273 29.00 -29.09 -16.19
N MET A 274 28.60 -27.83 -16.45
CA MET A 274 28.92 -26.70 -15.55
C MET A 274 28.27 -26.86 -14.18
N LEU A 275 26.99 -27.24 -14.14
CA LEU A 275 26.22 -27.44 -12.92
C LEU A 275 26.84 -28.54 -12.04
N SER A 276 27.30 -29.64 -12.65
CA SER A 276 27.91 -30.78 -11.95
C SER A 276 29.20 -30.41 -11.19
N GLN A 277 29.87 -29.33 -11.58
CA GLN A 277 31.14 -28.88 -11.00
C GLN A 277 30.96 -27.84 -9.88
N VAL A 278 29.74 -27.33 -9.66
CA VAL A 278 29.47 -26.29 -8.66
C VAL A 278 28.70 -26.78 -7.44
N SER A 279 28.99 -26.13 -6.31
CA SER A 279 28.35 -26.32 -5.01
C SER A 279 27.29 -25.26 -4.71
N ILE A 280 27.33 -24.13 -5.45
CA ILE A 280 26.41 -23.00 -5.31
C ILE A 280 25.94 -22.56 -6.71
N VAL A 281 24.63 -22.36 -6.90
CA VAL A 281 24.09 -21.54 -7.99
C VAL A 281 23.68 -20.18 -7.42
N PHE A 282 24.16 -19.09 -8.02
CA PHE A 282 23.78 -17.73 -7.67
C PHE A 282 23.00 -17.10 -8.83
N ALA A 283 21.72 -16.80 -8.64
CA ALA A 283 20.92 -16.07 -9.62
C ALA A 283 20.88 -14.56 -9.31
N ASN A 284 21.23 -13.75 -10.30
CA ASN A 284 21.38 -12.31 -10.12
C ASN A 284 20.04 -11.55 -10.08
N GLY A 285 20.09 -10.33 -9.55
CA GLY A 285 19.04 -9.33 -9.63
C GLY A 285 19.02 -8.63 -10.98
N GLY A 286 17.83 -8.14 -11.34
CA GLY A 286 17.49 -7.58 -12.63
C GLY A 286 15.99 -7.73 -12.85
N ASN A 287 15.58 -8.00 -14.09
CA ASN A 287 14.18 -8.26 -14.40
C ASN A 287 13.80 -9.73 -14.09
N PRO A 288 12.78 -10.00 -13.24
CA PRO A 288 12.40 -11.38 -12.89
C PRO A 288 11.63 -12.11 -13.99
N ASP A 289 11.00 -11.40 -14.93
CA ASP A 289 10.19 -12.02 -15.97
C ASP A 289 11.06 -12.69 -17.01
N LEU A 290 12.19 -12.07 -17.35
CA LEU A 290 13.19 -12.70 -18.19
C LEU A 290 13.78 -13.94 -17.52
N LEU A 291 14.13 -13.88 -16.23
CA LEU A 291 14.68 -15.04 -15.52
C LEU A 291 13.64 -16.16 -15.35
N GLY A 292 12.39 -15.81 -15.07
CA GLY A 292 11.25 -16.73 -15.02
C GLY A 292 10.99 -17.36 -16.39
N PHE A 293 10.93 -16.58 -17.47
CA PHE A 293 10.83 -17.09 -18.84
C PHE A 293 11.98 -18.06 -19.14
N VAL A 294 13.22 -17.67 -18.86
CA VAL A 294 14.42 -18.49 -19.10
C VAL A 294 14.35 -19.84 -18.38
N LEU A 295 13.94 -19.85 -17.11
CA LEU A 295 13.92 -21.05 -16.26
C LEU A 295 12.64 -21.90 -16.35
N MET A 296 11.49 -21.34 -16.77
CA MET A 296 10.19 -22.04 -16.76
C MET A 296 9.59 -22.34 -18.14
N LYS A 297 9.99 -21.59 -19.18
CA LYS A 297 9.36 -21.63 -20.51
C LYS A 297 10.38 -21.89 -21.62
N PHE A 298 11.51 -21.19 -21.57
CA PHE A 298 12.57 -21.30 -22.57
C PHE A 298 13.40 -22.57 -22.39
N ALA A 299 14.00 -22.77 -21.22
CA ALA A 299 14.80 -23.95 -20.90
C ALA A 299 14.33 -24.64 -19.59
N PRO A 300 13.04 -25.06 -19.51
CA PRO A 300 12.45 -25.62 -18.29
C PRO A 300 13.21 -26.84 -17.74
N GLN A 301 13.88 -27.59 -18.60
CA GLN A 301 14.71 -28.73 -18.24
C GLN A 301 15.89 -28.31 -17.34
N LEU A 302 16.45 -27.10 -17.55
CA LEU A 302 17.56 -26.57 -16.77
C LEU A 302 17.09 -25.99 -15.42
N GLY A 303 15.92 -25.34 -15.39
CA GLY A 303 15.27 -24.95 -14.14
C GLY A 303 15.00 -26.16 -13.24
N GLU A 304 14.47 -27.24 -13.81
CA GLU A 304 14.25 -28.52 -13.11
C GLU A 304 15.56 -29.20 -12.67
N MET A 305 16.64 -29.15 -13.46
CA MET A 305 17.96 -29.65 -13.01
C MET A 305 18.48 -28.90 -11.78
N ILE A 306 18.38 -27.56 -11.76
CA ILE A 306 18.76 -26.74 -10.59
C ILE A 306 17.89 -27.12 -9.40
N LYS A 307 16.56 -27.09 -9.58
CA LYS A 307 15.58 -27.41 -8.53
C LYS A 307 15.84 -28.77 -7.89
N ARG A 308 16.02 -29.82 -8.70
CA ARG A 308 16.22 -31.19 -8.19
C ARG A 308 17.49 -31.32 -7.35
N ARG A 309 18.60 -30.74 -7.80
CA ARG A 309 19.87 -30.79 -7.04
C ARG A 309 19.80 -29.98 -5.74
N VAL A 310 19.04 -28.89 -5.72
CA VAL A 310 18.71 -28.14 -4.50
C VAL A 310 17.86 -28.99 -3.55
N GLN A 311 16.76 -29.57 -4.03
CA GLN A 311 15.86 -30.43 -3.24
C GLN A 311 16.57 -31.67 -2.69
N ASN A 312 17.56 -32.22 -3.41
CA ASN A 312 18.41 -33.32 -2.93
C ASN A 312 19.42 -32.92 -1.83
N GLY A 313 19.71 -31.62 -1.66
CA GLY A 313 20.79 -31.10 -0.81
C GLY A 313 22.19 -31.18 -1.42
N GLU A 314 22.29 -31.34 -2.75
CA GLU A 314 23.56 -31.38 -3.49
C GLU A 314 24.09 -30.00 -3.87
N LEU A 315 23.25 -28.97 -3.77
CA LEU A 315 23.48 -27.64 -4.34
C LEU A 315 22.82 -26.58 -3.46
N LEU A 316 23.57 -25.55 -3.07
CA LEU A 316 23.02 -24.35 -2.45
C LEU A 316 22.46 -23.44 -3.56
N TYR A 317 21.19 -23.04 -3.45
CA TYR A 317 20.67 -21.95 -4.26
C TYR A 317 20.81 -20.62 -3.51
N MET A 318 21.34 -19.61 -4.17
CA MET A 318 21.31 -18.22 -3.71
C MET A 318 20.68 -17.33 -4.79
N GLY A 319 19.59 -16.65 -4.45
CA GLY A 319 18.94 -15.68 -5.32
C GLY A 319 19.05 -14.27 -4.73
N ARG A 320 19.28 -13.26 -5.58
CA ARG A 320 19.16 -11.84 -5.19
C ARG A 320 18.09 -11.15 -6.02
N SER A 321 17.21 -10.38 -5.39
CA SER A 321 16.16 -9.60 -6.08
C SER A 321 15.37 -10.48 -7.07
N ALA A 322 15.42 -10.25 -8.38
CA ALA A 322 14.82 -11.15 -9.38
C ALA A 322 15.19 -12.64 -9.22
N GLY A 323 16.48 -12.95 -8.99
CA GLY A 323 16.92 -14.32 -8.69
C GLY A 323 16.33 -14.89 -7.40
N ALA A 324 15.96 -14.03 -6.45
CA ALA A 324 15.25 -14.44 -5.24
C ALA A 324 13.75 -14.68 -5.51
N MET A 325 13.14 -13.89 -6.39
CA MET A 325 11.72 -14.01 -6.77
C MET A 325 11.46 -15.25 -7.64
N ALA A 326 12.24 -15.45 -8.71
CA ALA A 326 12.07 -16.57 -9.66
C ALA A 326 12.32 -17.95 -9.02
N ALA A 327 13.03 -17.98 -7.88
CA ALA A 327 13.24 -19.19 -7.07
C ALA A 327 12.17 -19.43 -5.99
N SER A 328 11.42 -18.39 -5.64
CA SER A 328 10.28 -18.48 -4.71
C SER A 328 9.10 -19.20 -5.38
N ARG A 329 7.94 -19.23 -4.72
CA ARG A 329 6.72 -19.81 -5.29
C ARG A 329 6.21 -19.01 -6.50
N ASP A 330 6.32 -17.69 -6.46
CA ASP A 330 5.68 -16.79 -7.43
C ASP A 330 6.43 -15.44 -7.51
N PHE A 331 6.65 -14.92 -8.71
CA PHE A 331 7.34 -13.66 -8.97
C PHE A 331 6.42 -12.49 -9.38
N ALA A 332 5.09 -12.62 -9.22
CA ALA A 332 4.12 -11.56 -9.53
C ALA A 332 4.38 -10.24 -8.80
N MET A 333 4.88 -10.29 -7.55
CA MET A 333 5.10 -9.13 -6.68
C MET A 333 6.32 -8.27 -7.07
N THR A 334 6.66 -8.17 -8.36
CA THR A 334 7.82 -7.39 -8.82
C THR A 334 7.49 -5.91 -8.96
N TYR A 335 8.52 -5.06 -8.86
CA TYR A 335 8.44 -3.64 -9.21
C TYR A 335 8.93 -3.35 -10.64
N GLU A 336 9.54 -4.32 -11.32
CA GLU A 336 9.98 -4.23 -12.72
C GLU A 336 9.12 -5.16 -13.61
N PRO A 337 7.78 -5.04 -13.66
CA PRO A 337 6.99 -5.87 -14.56
C PRO A 337 7.19 -5.46 -16.01
N ASN A 338 7.40 -6.45 -16.86
CA ASN A 338 7.45 -6.33 -18.30
C ASN A 338 6.19 -6.99 -18.90
N PRO A 339 5.15 -6.22 -19.27
CA PRO A 339 3.89 -6.77 -19.77
C PRO A 339 4.07 -7.69 -20.98
N MET A 340 4.94 -7.29 -21.93
CA MET A 340 5.18 -8.06 -23.16
C MET A 340 5.81 -9.44 -22.89
N LEU A 341 6.74 -9.55 -21.92
CA LEU A 341 7.24 -10.87 -21.49
C LEU A 341 6.16 -11.65 -20.73
N SER A 342 5.38 -10.95 -19.88
CA SER A 342 4.28 -11.52 -19.09
C SER A 342 3.23 -12.22 -19.94
N GLU A 343 2.81 -11.56 -21.01
CA GLU A 343 1.70 -11.98 -21.85
C GLU A 343 2.16 -13.00 -22.90
N ILE A 344 3.22 -12.69 -23.65
CA ILE A 344 3.59 -13.40 -24.89
C ILE A 344 4.63 -14.51 -24.68
N LEU A 345 5.45 -14.44 -23.62
CA LEU A 345 6.47 -15.48 -23.32
C LEU A 345 6.15 -16.31 -22.07
N LEU A 346 5.36 -15.78 -21.15
CA LEU A 346 4.98 -16.43 -19.90
C LEU A 346 3.53 -16.96 -19.90
N ASP A 347 2.70 -16.59 -20.86
CA ASP A 347 1.26 -16.92 -20.91
C ASP A 347 0.51 -16.51 -19.62
N GLY A 348 0.89 -15.40 -18.99
CA GLY A 348 0.36 -14.98 -17.70
C GLY A 348 0.75 -15.89 -16.51
N SER A 349 1.78 -16.74 -16.65
CA SER A 349 2.39 -17.47 -15.54
C SER A 349 3.47 -16.63 -14.85
N THR A 350 3.38 -16.53 -13.53
CA THR A 350 4.40 -15.96 -12.65
C THR A 350 4.96 -17.04 -11.71
N ASP A 351 4.74 -18.31 -12.04
CA ASP A 351 5.14 -19.47 -11.24
C ASP A 351 6.67 -19.56 -11.16
N GLY A 352 7.22 -19.55 -9.94
CA GLY A 352 8.65 -19.71 -9.68
C GLY A 352 9.06 -21.18 -9.47
N LEU A 353 10.38 -21.43 -9.33
CA LEU A 353 10.93 -22.77 -9.09
C LEU A 353 10.35 -23.43 -7.83
N SER A 354 9.73 -22.64 -6.94
CA SER A 354 9.11 -23.09 -5.68
C SER A 354 10.14 -23.72 -4.72
N LEU A 355 11.40 -23.28 -4.75
CA LEU A 355 12.46 -23.80 -3.88
C LEU A 355 12.22 -23.50 -2.39
N ALA A 356 11.41 -22.47 -2.11
CA ALA A 356 10.89 -22.14 -0.79
C ALA A 356 9.41 -22.58 -0.62
N GLY A 357 9.01 -23.71 -1.22
CA GLY A 357 7.66 -24.28 -1.08
C GLY A 357 6.55 -23.31 -1.51
N SER A 358 5.66 -22.96 -0.59
CA SER A 358 4.56 -22.01 -0.84
C SER A 358 4.91 -20.55 -0.56
N CYS A 359 6.16 -20.20 -0.26
CA CYS A 359 6.55 -18.82 -0.01
C CYS A 359 6.86 -18.05 -1.30
N ALA A 360 6.14 -16.96 -1.56
CA ALA A 360 6.42 -16.01 -2.63
C ALA A 360 7.13 -14.76 -2.07
N LEU A 361 8.18 -14.31 -2.75
CA LEU A 361 9.09 -13.31 -2.19
C LEU A 361 8.86 -11.90 -2.76
N ARG A 362 8.72 -10.92 -1.87
CA ARG A 362 8.90 -9.49 -2.18
C ARG A 362 10.27 -9.02 -1.64
N PRO A 363 11.33 -9.00 -2.47
CA PRO A 363 12.57 -8.27 -2.15
C PRO A 363 12.29 -6.77 -2.16
N HIS A 364 13.25 -5.96 -1.69
CA HIS A 364 13.15 -4.49 -1.63
C HIS A 364 11.88 -3.97 -0.93
N ALA A 365 11.47 -4.64 0.15
CA ALA A 365 10.31 -4.26 0.94
C ALA A 365 10.59 -3.04 1.85
N SER A 366 10.84 -1.88 1.25
CA SER A 366 10.77 -0.59 1.93
C SER A 366 9.33 -0.05 1.90
N LYS A 367 8.90 0.56 3.00
CA LYS A 367 7.53 1.09 3.23
C LYS A 367 6.42 0.03 3.24
N LYS A 368 5.35 0.28 4.01
CA LYS A 368 4.19 -0.62 4.17
C LYS A 368 3.28 -0.76 2.94
N LEU A 369 3.59 -0.10 1.81
CA LEU A 369 2.75 -0.08 0.61
C LEU A 369 2.49 -1.48 0.03
N TRP A 370 3.46 -2.40 0.17
CA TRP A 370 3.33 -3.80 -0.28
C TRP A 370 2.73 -4.74 0.77
N ASN A 371 2.21 -4.22 1.89
CA ASN A 371 1.52 -5.03 2.90
C ASN A 371 0.16 -5.50 2.36
N VAL A 372 -0.81 -4.59 2.17
CA VAL A 372 -2.16 -4.97 1.68
C VAL A 372 -2.09 -5.82 0.41
N PRO A 373 -1.43 -5.40 -0.69
CA PRO A 373 -1.53 -6.15 -1.95
C PRO A 373 -0.86 -7.53 -1.86
N GLY A 374 0.23 -7.63 -1.09
CA GLY A 374 0.91 -8.91 -0.85
C GLY A 374 0.15 -9.85 0.11
N ASP A 375 -0.57 -9.34 1.11
CA ASP A 375 -1.32 -10.17 2.07
C ASP A 375 -2.59 -10.72 1.41
N VAL A 376 -3.24 -9.89 0.59
CA VAL A 376 -4.37 -10.28 -0.26
C VAL A 376 -3.92 -11.33 -1.29
N PHE A 377 -2.82 -11.07 -2.00
CA PHE A 377 -2.27 -12.02 -2.98
C PHE A 377 -1.92 -13.37 -2.34
N GLY A 378 -1.19 -13.36 -1.22
CA GLY A 378 -0.81 -14.58 -0.52
C GLY A 378 -2.04 -15.39 -0.07
N HIS A 379 -3.01 -14.72 0.57
CA HIS A 379 -4.25 -15.36 0.98
C HIS A 379 -5.02 -15.97 -0.20
N ALA A 380 -5.17 -15.22 -1.29
CA ALA A 380 -5.88 -15.63 -2.49
C ALA A 380 -5.23 -16.84 -3.18
N ALA A 381 -3.91 -16.79 -3.37
CA ALA A 381 -3.16 -17.83 -4.07
C ALA A 381 -2.88 -19.07 -3.19
N GLY A 382 -3.30 -19.06 -1.92
CA GLY A 382 -2.95 -20.07 -0.94
C GLY A 382 -1.46 -20.07 -0.56
N GLN A 383 -0.75 -18.98 -0.84
CA GLN A 383 0.70 -18.82 -0.68
C GLN A 383 1.04 -18.03 0.59
N GLN A 384 2.31 -18.07 1.01
CA GLN A 384 2.81 -17.22 2.10
C GLN A 384 3.65 -16.09 1.48
N THR A 385 3.17 -14.86 1.55
CA THR A 385 3.94 -13.69 1.11
C THR A 385 5.03 -13.37 2.12
N VAL A 386 6.28 -13.31 1.66
CA VAL A 386 7.45 -12.98 2.49
C VAL A 386 8.05 -11.66 2.00
N ARG A 387 8.13 -10.68 2.90
CA ARG A 387 8.63 -9.33 2.61
C ARG A 387 10.02 -9.17 3.20
N VAL A 388 10.97 -8.79 2.37
CA VAL A 388 12.40 -8.77 2.70
C VAL A 388 12.97 -7.38 2.39
N ALA A 389 13.43 -6.66 3.41
CA ALA A 389 14.04 -5.34 3.26
C ALA A 389 15.49 -5.43 2.76
N ASN A 390 16.13 -4.30 2.45
CA ASN A 390 17.51 -4.29 1.95
C ASN A 390 18.51 -4.68 3.06
N GLY A 391 19.42 -5.61 2.76
CA GLY A 391 20.30 -6.26 3.74
C GLY A 391 19.71 -7.48 4.46
N ASP A 392 18.47 -7.85 4.14
CA ASP A 392 17.74 -8.99 4.70
C ASP A 392 17.60 -10.13 3.65
N GLY A 393 17.30 -11.34 4.12
CA GLY A 393 17.00 -12.52 3.29
C GLY A 393 16.04 -13.50 3.96
N LEU A 394 15.37 -14.32 3.14
CA LEU A 394 14.70 -15.55 3.57
C LEU A 394 15.68 -16.72 3.40
N PHE A 395 15.89 -17.48 4.47
CA PHE A 395 16.80 -18.62 4.54
C PHE A 395 15.96 -19.88 4.78
N CYS A 396 15.90 -20.76 3.78
CA CYS A 396 15.21 -22.04 3.87
C CYS A 396 16.25 -23.18 3.88
N ASP A 397 16.19 -23.98 4.93
CA ASP A 397 17.23 -24.94 5.33
C ASP A 397 16.53 -26.15 5.98
N GLN A 398 16.70 -27.33 5.37
CA GLN A 398 16.23 -28.63 5.90
C GLN A 398 14.76 -28.67 6.37
N GLY A 399 13.84 -28.07 5.61
CA GLY A 399 12.41 -28.06 5.93
C GLY A 399 11.92 -26.89 6.80
N HIS A 400 12.80 -25.97 7.20
CA HIS A 400 12.46 -24.76 7.94
C HIS A 400 12.82 -23.49 7.15
N CYS A 401 12.06 -22.40 7.30
CA CYS A 401 12.36 -21.11 6.70
C CYS A 401 12.36 -19.98 7.75
N ILE A 402 13.35 -19.09 7.68
CA ILE A 402 13.56 -17.96 8.62
C ILE A 402 13.95 -16.71 7.83
N VAL A 403 13.33 -15.56 8.13
CA VAL A 403 13.82 -14.24 7.68
C VAL A 403 14.84 -13.71 8.69
N ALA A 404 15.99 -13.22 8.21
CA ALA A 404 17.04 -12.61 9.02
C ALA A 404 17.75 -11.49 8.25
N GLY A 405 18.29 -10.48 8.94
CA GLY A 405 18.84 -9.31 8.25
C GLY A 405 19.39 -8.17 9.11
N LYS A 406 19.36 -6.95 8.56
CA LYS A 406 19.68 -5.68 9.24
C LYS A 406 18.51 -5.18 10.09
N THR A 407 17.28 -5.38 9.61
CA THR A 407 16.11 -4.61 10.08
C THR A 407 15.21 -5.41 11.02
N SER A 408 15.06 -4.92 12.26
CA SER A 408 13.70 -4.87 12.82
C SER A 408 12.88 -3.90 11.95
N ARG A 409 11.56 -4.07 11.86
CA ARG A 409 10.70 -3.22 11.00
C ARG A 409 10.45 -1.84 11.65
N SER A 410 11.53 -1.07 11.86
CA SER A 410 11.58 0.13 12.69
C SER A 410 11.95 1.42 11.94
N GLU A 411 11.90 1.45 10.61
CA GLU A 411 11.75 2.73 9.91
C GLU A 411 10.47 3.40 10.44
N PRO A 412 10.50 4.68 10.84
CA PRO A 412 9.28 5.41 11.19
C PRO A 412 8.29 5.35 10.03
N ASP A 413 7.03 5.04 10.33
CA ASP A 413 6.00 5.00 9.30
C ASP A 413 5.94 6.33 8.54
N ALA A 414 6.06 6.28 7.21
CA ALA A 414 5.85 7.43 6.32
C ALA A 414 4.45 8.06 6.46
N PHE A 415 3.55 7.38 7.17
CA PHE A 415 2.30 7.86 7.71
C PHE A 415 2.11 7.25 9.12
N SER A 416 2.55 7.96 10.16
CA SER A 416 2.44 7.55 11.58
C SER A 416 1.00 7.40 12.07
N THR A 417 0.03 7.96 11.34
CA THR A 417 -1.42 7.73 11.48
C THR A 417 -1.91 6.44 10.81
N SER A 418 -1.20 5.91 9.81
CA SER A 418 -1.70 4.85 8.91
C SER A 418 -1.84 3.46 9.51
N LYS A 419 -1.27 3.18 10.69
CA LYS A 419 -1.39 1.85 11.29
C LYS A 419 -2.87 1.44 11.44
N MET A 420 -3.71 2.41 11.80
CA MET A 420 -5.17 2.26 11.87
C MET A 420 -5.80 2.02 10.49
N HIS A 421 -5.39 2.76 9.45
CA HIS A 421 -5.87 2.55 8.07
C HIS A 421 -5.49 1.15 7.54
N LEU A 422 -4.25 0.71 7.77
CA LEU A 422 -3.76 -0.59 7.30
C LEU A 422 -4.52 -1.75 7.94
N GLU A 423 -4.72 -1.70 9.26
CA GLU A 423 -5.48 -2.72 9.99
C GLU A 423 -6.95 -2.74 9.53
N ARG A 424 -7.57 -1.58 9.29
CA ARG A 424 -8.90 -1.47 8.69
C ARG A 424 -8.99 -2.08 7.30
N VAL A 425 -8.09 -1.73 6.39
CA VAL A 425 -8.12 -2.22 5.00
C VAL A 425 -7.95 -3.74 4.99
N VAL A 426 -7.04 -4.29 5.80
CA VAL A 426 -6.89 -5.74 5.97
C VAL A 426 -8.16 -6.39 6.54
N GLN A 427 -8.84 -5.78 7.51
CA GLN A 427 -10.14 -6.28 8.01
C GLN A 427 -11.24 -6.24 6.93
N ALA A 428 -11.40 -5.12 6.23
CA ALA A 428 -12.42 -4.94 5.19
C ALA A 428 -12.24 -5.96 4.05
N TYR A 429 -11.00 -6.17 3.60
CA TYR A 429 -10.68 -7.20 2.62
C TYR A 429 -10.95 -8.61 3.15
N ARG A 430 -10.55 -8.94 4.39
CA ARG A 430 -10.86 -10.24 5.02
C ARG A 430 -12.37 -10.51 5.17
N HIS A 431 -13.19 -9.47 5.29
CA HIS A 431 -14.64 -9.60 5.30
C HIS A 431 -15.16 -9.91 3.89
N VAL A 432 -14.84 -9.07 2.90
CA VAL A 432 -15.43 -9.14 1.55
C VAL A 432 -14.89 -10.32 0.73
N TYR A 433 -13.59 -10.63 0.81
CA TYR A 433 -12.99 -11.75 0.07
C TYR A 433 -13.31 -13.14 0.62
N ARG A 434 -14.04 -13.25 1.74
CA ARG A 434 -14.29 -14.52 2.44
C ARG A 434 -15.14 -15.56 1.67
N GLY A 435 -15.72 -15.15 0.54
CA GLY A 435 -16.45 -16.01 -0.40
C GLY A 435 -16.53 -15.42 -1.80
N TYR A 436 -15.49 -14.68 -2.22
CA TYR A 436 -15.49 -13.93 -3.46
C TYR A 436 -15.19 -14.83 -4.69
N HIS A 437 -15.99 -14.67 -5.74
CA HIS A 437 -15.75 -15.26 -7.06
C HIS A 437 -15.90 -14.16 -8.14
N PRO A 438 -14.82 -13.67 -8.75
CA PRO A 438 -14.87 -12.62 -9.76
C PRO A 438 -15.56 -13.14 -11.03
N LYS A 439 -15.98 -12.20 -11.88
CA LYS A 439 -16.28 -12.49 -13.27
C LYS A 439 -15.03 -12.20 -14.08
N ARG A 440 -14.68 -13.05 -15.03
CA ARG A 440 -13.53 -12.84 -15.92
C ARG A 440 -13.62 -11.45 -16.57
N PRO A 441 -12.55 -10.63 -16.55
CA PRO A 441 -12.57 -9.34 -17.21
C PRO A 441 -12.72 -9.53 -18.72
N ASN A 442 -13.69 -8.84 -19.32
CA ASN A 442 -13.70 -8.65 -20.76
C ASN A 442 -12.70 -7.54 -21.08
N LEU A 443 -11.56 -7.88 -21.66
CA LEU A 443 -10.53 -6.94 -22.10
C LEU A 443 -11.04 -6.07 -23.26
N VAL A 444 -11.78 -5.01 -22.91
CA VAL A 444 -12.27 -3.98 -23.83
C VAL A 444 -12.00 -2.62 -23.21
N ALA A 445 -10.92 -1.97 -23.67
CA ALA A 445 -10.52 -0.64 -23.22
C ALA A 445 -11.58 0.42 -23.57
N SER A 446 -12.55 0.61 -22.69
CA SER A 446 -13.67 1.53 -22.86
C SER A 446 -13.30 2.93 -22.38
N SER A 447 -12.68 3.73 -23.26
CA SER A 447 -12.30 5.14 -23.01
C SER A 447 -13.48 6.13 -22.91
N MET A 448 -14.72 5.64 -22.71
CA MET A 448 -15.88 6.47 -22.42
C MET A 448 -15.91 6.85 -20.94
N PRO A 449 -16.33 8.07 -20.57
CA PRO A 449 -16.55 8.43 -19.17
C PRO A 449 -17.67 7.55 -18.60
N VAL A 450 -17.31 6.64 -17.70
CA VAL A 450 -18.26 5.75 -17.04
C VAL A 450 -19.13 6.58 -16.10
N THR A 451 -20.37 6.84 -16.51
CA THR A 451 -21.42 7.25 -15.58
C THR A 451 -21.53 6.16 -14.51
N PRO A 452 -21.38 6.46 -13.22
CA PRO A 452 -21.39 5.43 -12.19
C PRO A 452 -22.72 4.67 -12.24
N ASN A 453 -22.63 3.35 -12.27
CA ASN A 453 -23.76 2.42 -12.36
C ASN A 453 -24.36 2.25 -10.95
N CYS A 454 -24.59 3.38 -10.27
CA CYS A 454 -25.31 3.55 -9.01
C CYS A 454 -26.78 3.14 -9.18
N ARG A 455 -27.02 1.83 -9.32
CA ARG A 455 -28.36 1.29 -9.43
C ARG A 455 -29.05 1.48 -8.09
N LEU A 456 -29.85 2.53 -8.02
CA LEU A 456 -30.83 2.74 -6.97
C LEU A 456 -31.81 1.56 -7.04
N VAL A 457 -31.63 0.58 -6.13
CA VAL A 457 -32.45 -0.65 -6.01
C VAL A 457 -33.86 -0.34 -5.46
N LEU A 458 -34.37 0.84 -5.79
CA LEU A 458 -35.48 1.53 -5.14
C LEU A 458 -36.66 1.55 -6.12
N SER A 459 -37.57 0.58 -5.93
CA SER A 459 -38.69 0.35 -6.83
C SER A 459 -39.73 1.47 -6.80
N GLY A 460 -39.78 2.26 -7.87
CA GLY A 460 -40.96 3.07 -8.24
C GLY A 460 -41.10 4.45 -7.61
N LYS A 461 -40.05 5.03 -7.01
CA LYS A 461 -40.09 6.41 -6.46
C LYS A 461 -38.86 7.24 -6.85
N LYS A 462 -38.91 8.55 -6.55
CA LYS A 462 -37.87 9.54 -6.88
C LYS A 462 -37.01 9.87 -5.64
N PRO A 463 -35.90 9.18 -5.38
CA PRO A 463 -34.95 9.63 -4.35
C PRO A 463 -34.33 10.98 -4.75
N LEU A 464 -34.03 11.79 -3.74
CA LEU A 464 -33.35 13.09 -3.85
C LEU A 464 -32.12 13.08 -2.93
N VAL A 465 -30.96 12.77 -3.50
CA VAL A 465 -29.72 12.52 -2.74
C VAL A 465 -28.56 13.28 -3.38
N ALA A 466 -27.75 13.92 -2.55
CA ALA A 466 -26.43 14.44 -2.90
C ALA A 466 -25.40 13.93 -1.89
N LEU A 467 -24.29 13.37 -2.35
CA LEU A 467 -23.14 13.03 -1.51
C LEU A 467 -21.95 13.89 -1.98
N ALA A 468 -21.46 14.81 -1.16
CA ALA A 468 -20.44 15.79 -1.51
C ALA A 468 -19.12 15.55 -0.76
N SER A 469 -18.00 15.99 -1.35
CA SER A 469 -16.68 15.89 -0.72
C SER A 469 -16.59 16.70 0.58
N SER A 470 -16.84 17.99 0.44
CA SER A 470 -16.52 19.06 1.40
C SER A 470 -17.76 19.90 1.69
N GLY A 471 -18.26 20.58 0.66
CA GLY A 471 -19.47 21.40 0.67
C GLY A 471 -20.04 21.57 -0.75
N LEU A 472 -20.65 22.73 -0.99
CA LEU A 472 -21.23 23.16 -2.26
C LEU A 472 -20.53 24.44 -2.78
N GLU A 473 -19.22 24.56 -2.58
CA GLU A 473 -18.40 25.71 -3.01
C GLU A 473 -18.33 25.88 -4.55
N ALA A 474 -18.55 24.81 -5.32
CA ALA A 474 -18.55 24.85 -6.78
C ALA A 474 -19.92 25.30 -7.35
N PRO A 475 -19.98 26.23 -8.32
CA PRO A 475 -21.24 26.64 -8.94
C PRO A 475 -22.06 25.48 -9.51
N ASP A 476 -21.42 24.56 -10.23
CA ASP A 476 -22.02 23.35 -10.79
C ASP A 476 -22.60 22.41 -9.70
N ALA A 477 -22.05 22.43 -8.48
CA ALA A 477 -22.56 21.68 -7.33
C ALA A 477 -23.78 22.38 -6.70
N ARG A 478 -23.81 23.72 -6.67
CA ARG A 478 -24.98 24.51 -6.26
C ARG A 478 -26.15 24.29 -7.21
N GLU A 479 -25.94 24.40 -8.52
CA GLU A 479 -26.98 24.16 -9.53
C GLU A 479 -27.54 22.72 -9.45
N ALA A 480 -26.67 21.75 -9.20
CA ALA A 480 -27.06 20.36 -8.96
C ALA A 480 -27.97 20.21 -7.73
N PHE A 481 -27.65 20.89 -6.62
CA PHE A 481 -28.45 20.90 -5.40
C PHE A 481 -29.77 21.66 -5.57
N ASP A 482 -29.78 22.84 -6.22
CA ASP A 482 -31.01 23.54 -6.62
C ASP A 482 -31.94 22.61 -7.41
N SER A 483 -31.36 21.71 -8.23
CA SER A 483 -32.14 20.75 -9.00
C SER A 483 -32.87 19.72 -8.11
N LEU A 484 -32.38 19.41 -6.92
CA LEU A 484 -33.11 18.60 -5.94
C LEU A 484 -34.24 19.40 -5.30
N VAL A 485 -33.97 20.65 -4.92
CA VAL A 485 -34.95 21.57 -4.31
C VAL A 485 -36.14 21.79 -5.26
N ARG A 486 -35.88 22.00 -6.55
CA ARG A 486 -36.92 22.10 -7.60
C ARG A 486 -37.70 20.79 -7.88
N ASP A 487 -37.33 19.66 -7.28
CA ASP A 487 -38.06 18.38 -7.38
C ASP A 487 -38.81 17.98 -6.09
N LEU A 488 -38.68 18.76 -5.00
CA LEU A 488 -39.51 18.58 -3.79
C LEU A 488 -41.00 18.87 -4.08
N PRO A 489 -41.93 18.29 -3.31
CA PRO A 489 -43.31 18.76 -3.27
C PRO A 489 -43.36 20.24 -2.84
N PRO A 490 -44.21 21.09 -3.46
CA PRO A 490 -44.38 22.46 -3.03
C PRO A 490 -44.96 22.53 -1.61
N THR A 491 -44.39 23.37 -0.76
CA THR A 491 -44.94 23.71 0.56
C THR A 491 -46.08 24.72 0.41
N GLU A 492 -47.02 24.74 1.36
CA GLU A 492 -48.21 25.61 1.29
C GLU A 492 -47.85 27.11 1.37
N ASP A 493 -46.70 27.45 1.95
CA ASP A 493 -46.18 28.82 2.12
C ASP A 493 -45.23 29.28 0.99
N ALA A 494 -44.96 28.46 -0.04
CA ALA A 494 -43.96 28.75 -1.07
C ALA A 494 -44.35 29.93 -1.98
N SER A 495 -43.85 31.14 -1.67
CA SER A 495 -43.96 32.30 -2.57
C SER A 495 -43.14 32.07 -3.84
N THR A 496 -43.67 32.46 -5.01
CA THR A 496 -43.22 31.92 -6.32
C THR A 496 -41.88 32.46 -6.84
N THR A 497 -41.07 33.11 -6.01
CA THR A 497 -39.83 33.79 -6.41
C THR A 497 -38.57 33.36 -5.66
N ASP A 498 -38.71 32.62 -4.56
CA ASP A 498 -37.58 32.08 -3.80
C ASP A 498 -37.84 30.60 -3.48
N HIS A 499 -36.89 29.74 -3.83
CA HIS A 499 -37.03 28.29 -3.68
C HIS A 499 -36.59 27.78 -2.30
N TYR A 500 -35.98 28.64 -1.47
CA TYR A 500 -35.37 28.24 -0.20
C TYR A 500 -36.15 28.69 1.04
N GLN A 501 -36.93 29.77 0.93
CA GLN A 501 -37.76 30.30 2.03
C GLN A 501 -38.74 29.25 2.57
N GLY A 502 -38.82 29.14 3.90
CA GLY A 502 -39.73 28.23 4.58
C GLY A 502 -39.31 26.75 4.59
N LEU A 503 -38.32 26.34 3.79
CA LEU A 503 -37.73 25.01 3.92
C LEU A 503 -37.03 24.84 5.28
N LYS A 504 -37.02 23.61 5.81
CA LYS A 504 -36.34 23.30 7.07
C LYS A 504 -35.23 22.27 6.90
N VAL A 505 -34.10 22.55 7.53
CA VAL A 505 -32.85 21.79 7.42
C VAL A 505 -32.57 21.15 8.79
N LEU A 506 -32.55 19.83 8.84
CA LEU A 506 -32.08 19.08 10.02
C LEU A 506 -30.61 18.69 9.78
N VAL A 507 -29.71 19.00 10.71
CA VAL A 507 -28.27 18.75 10.60
C VAL A 507 -27.87 17.69 11.62
N LEU A 508 -27.27 16.59 11.15
CA LEU A 508 -26.85 15.44 11.95
C LEU A 508 -25.37 15.57 12.35
N ASP A 509 -25.14 15.94 13.60
CA ASP A 509 -23.82 16.29 14.14
C ASP A 509 -23.04 15.10 14.74
N ASP A 510 -23.61 13.88 14.69
CA ASP A 510 -23.01 12.68 15.28
C ASP A 510 -21.59 12.40 14.77
N GLY A 511 -21.28 12.77 13.52
CA GLY A 511 -19.94 12.65 12.94
C GLY A 511 -18.87 13.53 13.63
N ALA A 512 -19.28 14.63 14.28
CA ALA A 512 -18.39 15.59 14.93
C ALA A 512 -17.97 15.21 16.36
N LEU A 513 -18.73 14.35 17.05
CA LEU A 513 -18.56 14.03 18.48
C LEU A 513 -17.13 13.57 18.87
N LEU A 514 -16.32 13.08 17.92
CA LEU A 514 -14.99 12.51 18.15
C LEU A 514 -13.82 13.38 17.64
N THR A 515 -14.07 14.56 17.05
CA THR A 515 -12.99 15.52 16.73
C THR A 515 -12.62 16.33 17.98
N SER A 516 -11.35 16.72 18.14
CA SER A 516 -10.92 17.57 19.26
C SER A 516 -11.62 18.93 19.23
N SER A 517 -11.68 19.53 18.03
CA SER A 517 -12.35 20.78 17.70
C SER A 517 -13.83 20.87 18.11
N PHE A 518 -14.54 19.74 18.25
CA PHE A 518 -15.94 19.75 18.69
C PHE A 518 -16.11 20.05 20.19
N TRP A 519 -15.16 19.62 21.02
CA TRP A 519 -15.30 19.61 22.49
C TRP A 519 -14.18 20.34 23.27
N ASN A 520 -12.99 20.47 22.69
CA ASN A 520 -11.83 21.07 23.35
C ASN A 520 -11.78 22.59 23.08
N SER A 521 -12.17 23.41 24.05
CA SER A 521 -12.09 24.88 23.92
C SER A 521 -10.67 25.47 23.90
N LEU A 522 -9.63 24.63 23.94
CA LEU A 522 -8.23 25.01 23.72
C LEU A 522 -7.73 24.63 22.30
N ASP A 523 -8.56 23.93 21.52
CA ASP A 523 -8.31 23.69 20.10
C ASP A 523 -8.52 24.99 19.32
N GLN A 524 -7.59 25.33 18.42
CA GLN A 524 -7.65 26.56 17.63
C GLN A 524 -8.95 26.64 16.79
N ASP A 525 -9.46 25.48 16.34
CA ASP A 525 -10.62 25.41 15.46
C ASP A 525 -11.94 25.39 16.24
N PHE A 526 -11.93 25.20 17.57
CA PHE A 526 -13.15 25.28 18.39
C PHE A 526 -13.81 26.67 18.31
N ALA A 527 -12.99 27.71 18.24
CA ALA A 527 -13.43 29.10 18.13
C ALA A 527 -13.70 29.56 16.67
N ASN A 528 -13.43 28.71 15.68
CA ASN A 528 -13.67 29.03 14.27
C ASN A 528 -15.19 29.24 14.05
N PRO A 529 -15.65 30.37 13.46
CA PRO A 529 -17.07 30.60 13.20
C PRO A 529 -17.69 29.49 12.34
N ASN A 530 -16.90 28.90 11.46
CA ASN A 530 -17.32 27.90 10.48
C ASN A 530 -17.39 26.46 11.05
N ALA A 531 -16.80 26.20 12.21
CA ALA A 531 -16.71 24.86 12.79
C ALA A 531 -17.91 24.47 13.65
N ILE A 532 -18.33 23.21 13.59
CA ILE A 532 -19.31 22.64 14.52
C ILE A 532 -18.64 22.34 15.87
N ASN A 533 -19.25 22.79 16.98
CA ASN A 533 -18.84 22.47 18.35
C ASN A 533 -20.08 22.28 19.26
N TYR A 534 -19.91 21.65 20.42
CA TYR A 534 -21.03 21.31 21.32
C TYR A 534 -21.87 22.51 21.79
N VAL A 535 -21.32 23.72 21.79
CA VAL A 535 -22.01 24.94 22.19
C VAL A 535 -22.95 25.42 21.08
N LYS A 536 -22.55 25.30 19.81
CA LYS A 536 -23.37 25.66 18.64
C LYS A 536 -24.49 24.65 18.41
N THR A 537 -24.23 23.35 18.60
CA THR A 537 -25.21 22.29 18.32
C THR A 537 -26.29 22.11 19.38
N GLY A 538 -26.22 22.84 20.51
CA GLY A 538 -27.19 22.69 21.61
C GLY A 538 -27.18 21.30 22.27
N VAL A 539 -26.04 20.58 22.20
CA VAL A 539 -25.87 19.24 22.74
C VAL A 539 -26.15 19.19 24.25
N ARG A 540 -26.83 18.13 24.71
CA ARG A 540 -27.39 17.98 26.06
C ARG A 540 -26.33 17.69 27.14
N LEU A 541 -25.10 17.37 26.76
CA LEU A 541 -23.96 17.26 27.68
C LEU A 541 -23.51 18.65 28.16
N SER A 542 -23.43 18.86 29.48
CA SER A 542 -22.84 20.09 30.03
C SER A 542 -21.33 20.17 29.74
N PRO A 543 -20.72 21.38 29.75
CA PRO A 543 -19.27 21.54 29.61
C PRO A 543 -18.45 20.67 30.57
N GLU A 544 -18.93 20.49 31.81
CA GLU A 544 -18.30 19.66 32.83
C GLU A 544 -18.40 18.18 32.51
N ALA A 545 -19.55 17.72 31.99
CA ALA A 545 -19.76 16.36 31.53
C ALA A 545 -18.85 16.07 30.34
N VAL A 546 -18.84 16.93 29.31
CA VAL A 546 -17.92 16.84 28.16
C VAL A 546 -16.47 16.72 28.65
N ARG A 547 -16.00 17.66 29.49
CA ARG A 547 -14.63 17.68 30.02
C ARG A 547 -14.28 16.47 30.90
N LEU A 548 -15.27 15.84 31.55
CA LEU A 548 -15.08 14.62 32.32
C LEU A 548 -14.93 13.40 31.41
N LEU A 549 -15.81 13.28 30.40
CA LEU A 549 -15.82 12.16 29.46
C LEU A 549 -14.60 12.17 28.51
N THR A 550 -14.14 13.35 28.09
CA THR A 550 -12.97 13.50 27.20
C THR A 550 -11.64 13.61 27.96
N LYS A 551 -11.63 13.41 29.29
CA LYS A 551 -10.42 13.54 30.12
C LYS A 551 -9.35 12.51 29.75
N GLY A 552 -8.36 12.94 28.97
CA GLY A 552 -7.28 12.08 28.46
C GLY A 552 -7.51 11.56 27.04
N PHE A 553 -8.64 11.91 26.42
CA PHE A 553 -8.83 11.76 24.98
C PHE A 553 -8.15 12.92 24.23
N SER A 554 -7.59 12.65 23.05
CA SER A 554 -6.93 13.65 22.18
C SER A 554 -7.74 14.03 20.95
N GLY A 555 -8.91 13.41 20.73
CA GLY A 555 -9.56 13.38 19.41
C GLY A 555 -8.91 12.35 18.47
N LEU A 556 -9.66 11.94 17.43
CA LEU A 556 -9.19 10.99 16.41
C LEU A 556 -8.49 11.63 15.21
N SER A 557 -8.74 12.91 14.95
CA SER A 557 -8.20 13.66 13.82
C SER A 557 -7.93 15.11 14.22
N PRO A 558 -6.83 15.73 13.77
CA PRO A 558 -6.77 17.19 13.68
C PRO A 558 -7.80 17.70 12.66
N GLY A 559 -8.17 18.97 12.79
CA GLY A 559 -9.16 19.64 11.92
C GLY A 559 -10.58 19.67 12.51
N TRP A 560 -11.50 20.26 11.74
CA TRP A 560 -12.85 20.61 12.19
C TRP A 560 -13.93 20.13 11.23
N VAL A 561 -15.12 19.88 11.79
CA VAL A 561 -16.33 19.59 11.00
C VAL A 561 -16.92 20.91 10.53
N LEU A 562 -17.14 21.02 9.22
CA LEU A 562 -17.79 22.16 8.57
C LEU A 562 -19.25 22.28 9.04
N ASN A 563 -19.64 23.46 9.52
CA ASN A 563 -21.03 23.78 9.78
C ASN A 563 -21.78 23.89 8.44
N ALA A 564 -22.90 23.18 8.31
CA ALA A 564 -23.78 23.24 7.15
C ALA A 564 -24.35 24.65 6.91
N GLU A 565 -24.50 25.47 7.95
CA GLU A 565 -24.95 26.86 7.88
C GLU A 565 -23.92 27.81 7.24
N CYS A 566 -22.66 27.39 7.11
CA CYS A 566 -21.53 28.27 6.83
C CYS A 566 -21.62 29.00 5.47
N SER A 567 -21.36 30.31 5.46
CA SER A 567 -21.42 31.17 4.27
C SER A 567 -20.05 31.69 3.81
N GLY A 568 -19.96 32.07 2.54
CA GLY A 568 -18.75 32.53 1.87
C GLY A 568 -17.76 31.41 1.56
N ALA A 569 -16.53 31.55 2.04
CA ALA A 569 -15.37 30.75 1.60
C ALA A 569 -15.43 29.24 1.93
N CYS A 570 -16.43 28.80 2.69
CA CYS A 570 -16.68 27.40 3.07
C CYS A 570 -17.76 26.69 2.24
N GLY A 571 -18.56 27.43 1.45
CA GLY A 571 -19.54 26.84 0.54
C GLY A 571 -20.66 26.00 1.19
N GLY A 572 -21.09 26.32 2.41
CA GLY A 572 -22.24 25.66 3.05
C GLY A 572 -23.59 26.09 2.45
N LEU A 573 -24.68 25.62 3.06
CA LEU A 573 -26.06 25.91 2.63
C LEU A 573 -26.47 27.37 2.90
N GLY A 574 -25.85 28.08 3.84
CA GLY A 574 -26.14 29.50 4.10
C GLY A 574 -25.93 30.40 2.87
N ASP A 575 -25.07 29.97 1.94
CA ASP A 575 -24.82 30.64 0.65
C ASP A 575 -25.96 30.49 -0.38
N LEU A 576 -26.96 29.64 -0.13
CA LEU A 576 -28.06 29.34 -1.05
C LEU A 576 -29.34 30.14 -0.78
N GLY A 577 -29.43 30.88 0.33
CA GLY A 577 -30.60 31.70 0.68
C GLY A 577 -31.62 31.01 1.59
N PHE A 578 -31.23 29.98 2.35
CA PHE A 578 -32.03 29.50 3.48
C PHE A 578 -32.16 30.59 4.56
N ASP A 579 -33.33 30.64 5.23
CA ASP A 579 -33.55 31.55 6.37
C ASP A 579 -32.55 31.29 7.52
N ASP A 580 -32.14 32.33 8.26
CA ASP A 580 -31.33 32.20 9.50
C ASP A 580 -31.97 31.25 10.54
N GLY A 581 -33.30 31.04 10.47
CA GLY A 581 -34.09 30.10 11.27
C GLY A 581 -34.58 28.86 10.49
N ALA A 582 -33.89 28.46 9.42
CA ALA A 582 -34.18 27.23 8.68
C ALA A 582 -33.55 25.98 9.32
N PHE A 583 -32.42 26.15 10.00
CA PHE A 583 -31.57 25.08 10.49
C PHE A 583 -31.99 24.57 11.88
N THR A 584 -31.73 23.30 12.14
CA THR A 584 -31.86 22.67 13.46
C THR A 584 -30.78 21.61 13.58
N HIS A 585 -29.87 21.83 14.54
CA HIS A 585 -28.78 20.90 14.85
C HIS A 585 -29.25 19.77 15.78
N VAL A 586 -28.75 18.56 15.56
CA VAL A 586 -29.05 17.39 16.39
C VAL A 586 -27.93 16.34 16.30
N SER A 587 -27.60 15.75 17.44
CA SER A 587 -26.91 14.46 17.50
C SER A 587 -27.91 13.41 17.99
N ALA A 588 -28.19 12.40 17.17
CA ALA A 588 -29.08 11.31 17.56
C ALA A 588 -28.49 10.46 18.70
N PHE A 589 -27.16 10.30 18.72
CA PHE A 589 -26.48 9.64 19.84
C PHE A 589 -26.58 10.48 21.12
N ASP A 590 -26.34 11.78 21.07
CA ASP A 590 -26.46 12.62 22.27
C ASP A 590 -27.90 12.75 22.78
N MET A 591 -28.88 12.85 21.89
CA MET A 591 -30.30 12.93 22.28
C MET A 591 -30.77 11.68 23.03
N CYS A 592 -30.34 10.50 22.57
CA CYS A 592 -30.88 9.20 23.01
C CYS A 592 -29.99 8.41 23.99
N ALA A 593 -28.67 8.57 23.97
CA ALA A 593 -27.78 7.73 24.76
C ALA A 593 -27.84 8.10 26.25
N THR A 594 -27.76 7.08 27.10
CA THR A 594 -27.53 7.24 28.53
C THR A 594 -26.14 7.84 28.81
N PHE A 595 -25.93 8.42 29.99
CA PHE A 595 -24.61 8.93 30.39
C PHE A 595 -23.54 7.82 30.32
N GLN A 596 -23.90 6.60 30.74
CA GLN A 596 -23.04 5.43 30.72
C GLN A 596 -22.66 4.99 29.29
N GLN A 597 -23.58 5.05 28.33
CA GLN A 597 -23.29 4.77 26.92
C GLN A 597 -22.36 5.83 26.31
N LYS A 598 -22.54 7.11 26.66
CA LYS A 598 -21.63 8.19 26.25
C LYS A 598 -20.24 7.98 26.85
N GLU A 599 -20.15 7.63 28.14
CA GLU A 599 -18.87 7.30 28.78
C GLU A 599 -18.21 6.07 28.16
N ALA A 600 -18.96 5.01 27.88
CA ALA A 600 -18.45 3.82 27.20
C ALA A 600 -17.89 4.15 25.81
N LEU A 601 -18.57 5.01 25.04
CA LEU A 601 -18.05 5.49 23.74
C LEU A 601 -16.71 6.21 23.90
N PHE A 602 -16.60 7.20 24.79
CA PHE A 602 -15.36 7.94 24.99
C PHE A 602 -14.23 7.09 25.60
N ARG A 603 -14.53 6.12 26.48
CA ARG A 603 -13.55 5.12 26.96
C ARG A 603 -13.08 4.20 25.84
N LEU A 604 -13.98 3.69 24.99
CA LEU A 604 -13.63 2.88 23.83
C LEU A 604 -12.70 3.65 22.87
N GLN A 605 -12.94 4.94 22.64
CA GLN A 605 -12.10 5.75 21.74
C GLN A 605 -10.77 6.18 22.36
N SER A 606 -10.72 6.49 23.66
CA SER A 606 -9.50 6.97 24.32
C SER A 606 -8.57 5.84 24.82
N GLN A 607 -9.12 4.68 25.13
CA GLN A 607 -8.43 3.60 25.86
C GLN A 607 -8.58 2.21 25.21
N SER A 608 -9.34 2.09 24.10
CA SER A 608 -9.68 0.81 23.46
C SER A 608 -10.33 -0.21 24.42
N LEU A 609 -11.10 0.27 25.39
CA LEU A 609 -11.87 -0.55 26.33
C LEU A 609 -13.23 -0.92 25.72
N GLU A 610 -13.55 -2.21 25.70
CA GLU A 610 -14.87 -2.72 25.32
C GLU A 610 -15.98 -2.09 26.19
N PRO A 611 -17.16 -1.77 25.62
CA PRO A 611 -18.29 -1.24 26.38
C PRO A 611 -18.77 -2.17 27.50
N GLU A 612 -18.90 -1.63 28.71
CA GLU A 612 -19.47 -2.33 29.88
C GLU A 612 -21.01 -2.33 29.90
N VAL A 613 -21.65 -1.68 28.92
CA VAL A 613 -23.11 -1.50 28.80
C VAL A 613 -23.61 -1.86 27.40
N ASP A 614 -24.91 -2.11 27.25
CA ASP A 614 -25.52 -2.24 25.94
C ASP A 614 -25.36 -0.93 25.14
N MET A 615 -24.99 -1.05 23.87
CA MET A 615 -24.70 0.07 22.96
C MET A 615 -25.78 0.17 21.87
N THR A 616 -27.04 0.04 22.31
CA THR A 616 -28.26 0.23 21.53
C THR A 616 -29.24 1.15 22.26
N VAL A 617 -30.18 1.78 21.54
CA VAL A 617 -31.27 2.55 22.15
C VAL A 617 -32.49 1.65 22.37
N GLU A 618 -33.18 1.82 23.50
CA GLU A 618 -34.46 1.15 23.74
C GLU A 618 -35.50 1.58 22.69
N THR A 619 -36.19 0.61 22.08
CA THR A 619 -37.13 0.86 20.95
C THR A 619 -38.31 1.76 21.31
N ASN A 620 -38.57 1.95 22.61
CA ASN A 620 -39.69 2.73 23.14
C ASN A 620 -39.20 4.03 23.81
N SER A 621 -37.94 4.42 23.61
CA SER A 621 -37.36 5.62 24.21
C SER A 621 -38.06 6.89 23.70
N PRO A 622 -38.45 7.84 24.58
CA PRO A 622 -39.09 9.10 24.16
C PRO A 622 -38.27 9.95 23.17
N CYS A 623 -36.95 9.76 23.12
CA CYS A 623 -36.11 10.44 22.13
C CYS A 623 -36.43 10.03 20.67
N ILE A 624 -37.07 8.87 20.46
CA ILE A 624 -37.42 8.38 19.12
C ILE A 624 -38.55 9.23 18.52
N GLU A 625 -39.59 9.50 19.30
CA GLU A 625 -40.69 10.39 18.91
C GLU A 625 -40.22 11.84 18.77
N GLU A 626 -39.25 12.27 19.59
CA GLU A 626 -38.60 13.59 19.46
C GLU A 626 -37.83 13.70 18.13
N PHE A 627 -36.96 12.73 17.82
CA PHE A 627 -36.22 12.70 16.56
C PHE A 627 -37.15 12.59 15.34
N TYR A 628 -38.20 11.78 15.40
CA TYR A 628 -39.22 11.71 14.34
C TYR A 628 -39.99 13.02 14.18
N THR A 629 -40.29 13.73 15.27
CA THR A 629 -40.94 15.06 15.23
C THR A 629 -40.05 16.13 14.59
N LEU A 630 -38.72 16.03 14.74
CA LEU A 630 -37.77 16.88 14.01
C LEU A 630 -37.67 16.47 12.53
N LEU A 631 -37.50 15.17 12.26
CA LEU A 631 -37.29 14.63 10.92
C LEU A 631 -38.51 14.80 10.01
N GLU A 632 -39.74 14.73 10.52
CA GLU A 632 -40.95 14.96 9.71
C GLU A 632 -41.15 16.44 9.32
N LYS A 633 -40.58 17.38 10.07
CA LYS A 633 -40.58 18.81 9.70
C LYS A 633 -39.50 19.16 8.68
N ALA A 634 -38.46 18.33 8.57
CA ALA A 634 -37.33 18.59 7.68
C ALA A 634 -37.70 18.40 6.20
N SER A 635 -37.33 19.38 5.38
CA SER A 635 -37.32 19.32 3.91
C SER A 635 -35.96 18.84 3.39
N VAL A 636 -34.88 19.17 4.12
CA VAL A 636 -33.49 18.78 3.87
C VAL A 636 -32.92 18.13 5.12
N LEU A 637 -32.19 17.04 4.96
CA LEU A 637 -31.38 16.40 5.99
C LEU A 637 -29.92 16.44 5.58
N VAL A 638 -29.07 17.05 6.41
CA VAL A 638 -27.63 17.10 6.22
C VAL A 638 -26.96 16.13 7.17
N ALA A 639 -26.10 15.24 6.67
CA ALA A 639 -25.18 14.48 7.49
C ALA A 639 -23.80 15.14 7.42
N SER A 640 -23.33 15.68 8.55
CA SER A 640 -22.08 16.44 8.65
C SER A 640 -20.84 15.56 8.43
N SER A 641 -19.70 16.20 8.18
CA SER A 641 -18.40 15.52 8.08
C SER A 641 -17.85 15.10 9.46
N GLY A 642 -16.64 14.53 9.50
CA GLY A 642 -16.01 14.01 10.74
C GLY A 642 -15.70 12.52 10.65
N ASN A 643 -16.27 11.70 11.56
CA ASN A 643 -16.00 10.27 11.65
C ASN A 643 -17.15 9.41 11.05
N ALA A 644 -16.85 8.69 9.96
CA ALA A 644 -17.83 7.85 9.26
C ALA A 644 -18.23 6.58 10.02
N ASP A 645 -17.34 6.03 10.84
CA ASP A 645 -17.62 4.83 11.63
C ASP A 645 -18.66 5.09 12.72
N LEU A 646 -18.61 6.26 13.37
CA LEU A 646 -19.60 6.67 14.35
C LEU A 646 -20.97 6.90 13.69
N LEU A 647 -21.02 7.57 12.54
CA LEU A 647 -22.27 7.72 11.77
C LEU A 647 -22.84 6.35 11.36
N GLY A 648 -22.00 5.45 10.85
CA GLY A 648 -22.40 4.08 10.49
C GLY A 648 -22.95 3.30 11.68
N TYR A 649 -22.30 3.35 12.84
CA TYR A 649 -22.78 2.70 14.07
C TYR A 649 -24.07 3.35 14.59
N VAL A 650 -24.17 4.68 14.62
CA VAL A 650 -25.34 5.40 15.17
C VAL A 650 -26.60 5.03 14.40
N TYR A 651 -26.56 5.09 13.07
CA TYR A 651 -27.76 4.91 12.23
C TYR A 651 -28.00 3.47 11.73
N ARG A 652 -27.13 2.51 12.06
CA ARG A 652 -27.34 1.07 11.74
C ARG A 652 -27.37 0.12 12.93
N ILE A 653 -26.77 0.48 14.07
CA ILE A 653 -26.64 -0.43 15.23
C ILE A 653 -27.24 0.20 16.48
N PHE A 654 -26.87 1.44 16.80
CA PHE A 654 -27.39 2.12 18.00
C PHE A 654 -28.88 2.41 17.89
N ALA A 655 -29.30 3.07 16.80
CA ALA A 655 -30.68 3.48 16.53
C ALA A 655 -31.06 3.19 15.06
N PRO A 656 -31.11 1.92 14.62
CA PRO A 656 -31.39 1.54 13.23
C PRO A 656 -32.71 2.12 12.69
N GLN A 657 -33.73 2.26 13.53
CA GLN A 657 -35.02 2.85 13.18
C GLN A 657 -34.92 4.31 12.71
N PHE A 658 -33.87 5.05 13.09
CA PHE A 658 -33.58 6.37 12.52
C PHE A 658 -33.07 6.26 11.09
N GLY A 659 -32.12 5.35 10.83
CA GLY A 659 -31.66 5.03 9.48
C GLY A 659 -32.81 4.59 8.57
N GLU A 660 -33.65 3.66 9.03
CA GLU A 660 -34.84 3.21 8.31
C GLU A 660 -35.82 4.35 7.99
N LYS A 661 -36.09 5.25 8.96
CA LYS A 661 -36.99 6.39 8.76
C LYS A 661 -36.43 7.44 7.79
N ILE A 662 -35.13 7.71 7.85
CA ILE A 662 -34.42 8.58 6.90
C ILE A 662 -34.52 7.98 5.49
N VAL A 663 -34.13 6.71 5.34
CA VAL A 663 -34.22 5.94 4.10
C VAL A 663 -35.63 5.97 3.54
N GLN A 664 -36.66 5.81 4.38
CA GLN A 664 -38.06 5.89 3.99
C GLN A 664 -38.45 7.26 3.40
N ARG A 665 -38.13 8.38 4.06
CA ARG A 665 -38.51 9.73 3.57
C ARG A 665 -37.73 10.12 2.31
N VAL A 666 -36.45 9.79 2.25
CA VAL A 666 -35.59 10.02 1.06
C VAL A 666 -36.12 9.20 -0.12
N GLN A 667 -36.44 7.92 0.06
CA GLN A 667 -37.09 7.09 -0.97
C GLN A 667 -38.44 7.66 -1.43
N GLN A 668 -39.20 8.31 -0.55
CA GLN A 668 -40.48 8.93 -0.88
C GLN A 668 -40.34 10.22 -1.69
N GLY A 669 -39.15 10.84 -1.71
CA GLY A 669 -38.94 12.16 -2.30
C GLY A 669 -39.53 13.31 -1.45
N SER A 670 -39.87 13.04 -0.19
CA SER A 670 -40.34 14.04 0.79
C SER A 670 -39.21 14.65 1.62
N LEU A 671 -37.97 14.24 1.36
CA LEU A 671 -36.76 14.67 2.03
C LEU A 671 -35.58 14.65 1.06
N ILE A 672 -34.86 15.76 0.95
CA ILE A 672 -33.52 15.79 0.32
C ILE A 672 -32.51 15.28 1.34
N PHE A 673 -31.61 14.40 0.94
CA PHE A 673 -30.41 14.06 1.73
C PHE A 673 -29.15 14.72 1.15
N LEU A 674 -28.36 15.36 2.02
CA LEU A 674 -27.03 15.88 1.71
C LEU A 674 -25.99 15.27 2.67
N GLY A 675 -25.17 14.35 2.17
CA GLY A 675 -24.05 13.80 2.94
C GLY A 675 -22.77 14.55 2.65
N LEU A 676 -22.15 15.18 3.66
CA LEU A 676 -20.88 15.89 3.55
C LEU A 676 -19.74 15.02 4.07
N GLY A 677 -18.74 14.71 3.24
CA GLY A 677 -17.57 13.93 3.64
C GLY A 677 -17.94 12.58 4.28
N ALA A 678 -17.73 12.46 5.59
CA ALA A 678 -18.12 11.28 6.37
C ALA A 678 -19.63 10.95 6.27
N GLY A 679 -20.50 11.96 6.22
CA GLY A 679 -21.93 11.78 5.93
C GLY A 679 -22.20 11.26 4.52
N GLY A 680 -21.35 11.61 3.55
CA GLY A 680 -21.34 11.02 2.22
C GLY A 680 -21.02 9.53 2.26
N MET A 681 -19.93 9.15 2.94
CA MET A 681 -19.50 7.75 3.08
C MET A 681 -20.56 6.89 3.78
N ALA A 682 -21.00 7.29 4.98
CA ALA A 682 -21.81 6.44 5.85
C ALA A 682 -23.24 6.17 5.33
N PHE A 683 -23.76 7.07 4.48
CA PHE A 683 -25.09 6.93 3.87
C PHE A 683 -25.04 6.39 2.42
N GLY A 684 -23.85 6.19 1.84
CA GLY A 684 -23.63 5.41 0.63
C GLY A 684 -23.78 3.90 0.87
N GLU A 685 -23.33 3.08 -0.09
CA GLU A 685 -23.36 1.60 0.01
C GLU A 685 -22.40 1.06 1.09
N ASN A 686 -21.23 1.68 1.24
CA ASN A 686 -20.16 1.22 2.12
C ASN A 686 -19.21 2.37 2.51
N PHE A 687 -18.68 2.36 3.73
CA PHE A 687 -17.76 3.37 4.26
C PHE A 687 -16.37 2.84 4.65
N ALA A 688 -15.96 1.67 4.13
CA ALA A 688 -14.64 1.09 4.41
C ALA A 688 -13.48 1.99 3.95
N ALA A 689 -13.62 2.67 2.80
CA ALA A 689 -12.63 3.59 2.25
C ALA A 689 -12.64 4.98 2.92
N THR A 690 -12.61 5.03 4.25
CA THR A 690 -12.54 6.28 5.02
C THR A 690 -11.11 6.66 5.38
N ALA A 691 -10.78 7.94 5.24
CA ALA A 691 -9.51 8.52 5.67
C ALA A 691 -9.40 8.72 7.20
N THR A 692 -10.51 8.67 7.96
CA THR A 692 -10.56 8.96 9.40
C THR A 692 -11.15 7.81 10.24
N PRO A 693 -10.67 6.55 10.11
CA PRO A 693 -11.28 5.40 10.77
C PRO A 693 -11.01 5.34 12.27
N SER A 694 -11.92 4.68 13.00
CA SER A 694 -11.69 4.18 14.35
C SER A 694 -11.66 2.65 14.35
N PRO A 695 -10.48 2.02 14.50
CA PRO A 695 -10.36 0.57 14.67
C PRO A 695 -11.14 0.03 15.88
N ALA A 696 -11.33 0.88 16.92
CA ALA A 696 -12.09 0.53 18.11
C ALA A 696 -13.61 0.48 17.83
N LEU A 697 -14.19 1.48 17.14
CA LEU A 697 -15.59 1.39 16.68
C LEU A 697 -15.77 0.21 15.71
N GLN A 698 -14.82 0.06 14.78
CA GLN A 698 -14.84 -0.99 13.76
C GLN A 698 -14.84 -2.41 14.35
N THR A 699 -14.02 -2.65 15.39
CA THR A 699 -13.87 -4.00 15.98
C THR A 699 -14.94 -4.30 17.01
N SER A 700 -15.20 -3.38 17.95
CA SER A 700 -16.06 -3.61 19.11
C SER A 700 -17.55 -3.45 18.80
N LEU A 701 -17.92 -2.36 18.11
CA LEU A 701 -19.32 -1.99 17.85
C LEU A 701 -19.80 -2.51 16.50
N LEU A 702 -19.11 -2.13 15.42
CA LEU A 702 -19.45 -2.51 14.04
C LEU A 702 -19.09 -3.97 13.70
N LYS A 703 -18.16 -4.58 14.45
CA LYS A 703 -17.71 -5.98 14.28
C LYS A 703 -17.26 -6.31 12.84
N GLY A 704 -16.69 -5.30 12.16
CA GLY A 704 -16.24 -5.36 10.77
C GLY A 704 -17.35 -5.19 9.70
N ASP A 705 -18.60 -4.93 10.07
CA ASP A 705 -19.65 -4.54 9.11
C ASP A 705 -19.54 -3.03 8.79
N LEU A 706 -19.15 -2.73 7.54
CA LEU A 706 -18.91 -1.37 7.04
C LEU A 706 -19.90 -0.94 5.95
N GLN A 707 -21.03 -1.65 5.81
CA GLN A 707 -22.11 -1.23 4.91
C GLN A 707 -22.73 0.10 5.38
N GLY A 708 -23.08 1.00 4.46
CA GLY A 708 -23.82 2.22 4.76
C GLY A 708 -25.33 2.05 4.62
N LEU A 709 -26.06 3.17 4.59
CA LEU A 709 -27.53 3.21 4.42
C LEU A 709 -28.03 3.17 2.97
N LYS A 710 -27.12 3.05 1.99
CA LYS A 710 -27.43 2.73 0.58
C LYS A 710 -28.34 3.77 -0.12
N LEU A 711 -28.30 5.03 0.31
CA LEU A 711 -29.11 6.11 -0.27
C LEU A 711 -28.75 6.41 -1.74
N ALA A 712 -27.48 6.25 -2.10
CA ALA A 712 -27.01 6.30 -3.49
C ALA A 712 -27.16 4.97 -4.26
N GLY A 713 -27.91 4.00 -3.73
CA GLY A 713 -27.92 2.64 -4.23
C GLY A 713 -26.55 1.98 -4.08
N GLN A 714 -26.14 1.19 -5.06
CA GLN A 714 -24.88 0.44 -5.07
C GLN A 714 -23.62 1.30 -5.30
N CYS A 715 -23.51 2.46 -4.64
CA CYS A 715 -22.37 3.37 -4.76
C CYS A 715 -21.78 3.77 -3.40
N ALA A 716 -20.49 3.54 -3.24
CA ALA A 716 -19.67 4.10 -2.17
C ALA A 716 -18.93 5.35 -2.67
N VAL A 717 -18.68 6.32 -1.81
CA VAL A 717 -17.97 7.56 -2.16
C VAL A 717 -16.69 7.72 -1.35
N ILE A 718 -15.65 8.23 -2.01
CA ILE A 718 -14.40 8.66 -1.38
C ILE A 718 -14.33 10.19 -1.51
N PRO A 719 -14.78 10.96 -0.49
CA PRO A 719 -14.54 12.40 -0.43
C PRO A 719 -13.05 12.70 -0.23
N GLY A 720 -12.62 13.89 -0.66
CA GLY A 720 -11.22 14.33 -0.62
C GLY A 720 -10.32 13.58 -1.60
N TRP A 721 -10.88 12.95 -2.64
CA TRP A 721 -10.10 12.13 -3.56
C TRP A 721 -9.19 12.97 -4.45
N ASP A 722 -7.88 12.83 -4.25
CA ASP A 722 -6.85 13.30 -5.17
C ASP A 722 -6.16 12.12 -5.87
N SER A 723 -6.15 12.18 -7.20
CA SER A 723 -5.40 11.29 -8.10
C SER A 723 -3.88 11.22 -7.86
N SER A 724 -3.30 12.14 -7.07
CA SER A 724 -1.90 12.04 -6.63
C SER A 724 -1.68 10.98 -5.54
N GLU A 725 -2.70 10.63 -4.75
CA GLU A 725 -2.63 9.60 -3.71
C GLU A 725 -2.80 8.18 -4.29
N LEU A 726 -1.83 7.76 -5.11
CA LEU A 726 -1.78 6.50 -5.86
C LEU A 726 -2.05 5.19 -5.06
N LEU A 727 -2.10 5.27 -3.73
CA LEU A 727 -2.49 4.17 -2.85
C LEU A 727 -4.01 3.95 -2.85
N TRP A 728 -4.82 5.02 -2.83
CA TRP A 728 -6.28 4.90 -2.75
C TRP A 728 -6.87 4.28 -4.00
N ASP A 729 -6.41 4.62 -5.21
CA ASP A 729 -6.89 3.94 -6.42
C ASP A 729 -6.67 2.42 -6.32
N LEU A 730 -5.47 2.01 -5.91
CA LEU A 730 -5.09 0.60 -5.84
C LEU A 730 -5.89 -0.17 -4.79
N THR A 731 -6.04 0.39 -3.58
CA THR A 731 -6.81 -0.25 -2.51
C THR A 731 -8.32 -0.14 -2.70
N SER A 732 -8.79 0.78 -3.53
CA SER A 732 -10.22 0.95 -3.81
C SER A 732 -10.67 0.13 -5.02
N SER A 733 -9.93 0.08 -6.13
CA SER A 733 -10.26 -0.81 -7.26
C SER A 733 -10.34 -2.28 -6.82
N LEU A 734 -9.33 -2.76 -6.08
CA LEU A 734 -9.32 -4.11 -5.50
C LEU A 734 -10.43 -4.32 -4.43
N PHE A 735 -11.01 -3.27 -3.87
CA PHE A 735 -12.17 -3.37 -2.96
C PHE A 735 -13.50 -3.34 -3.73
N GLN A 736 -13.59 -2.54 -4.80
CA GLN A 736 -14.73 -2.45 -5.72
C GLN A 736 -15.00 -3.79 -6.40
N ASP A 737 -13.95 -4.41 -6.93
CA ASP A 737 -13.99 -5.77 -7.49
C ASP A 737 -14.59 -6.75 -6.49
N ALA A 738 -14.04 -6.77 -5.28
CA ALA A 738 -14.42 -7.67 -4.19
C ALA A 738 -15.90 -7.53 -3.79
N MET A 739 -16.41 -6.29 -3.74
CA MET A 739 -17.78 -5.99 -3.31
C MET A 739 -18.88 -6.42 -4.30
N GLN A 740 -18.53 -6.84 -5.52
CA GLN A 740 -19.44 -7.35 -6.56
C GLN A 740 -20.61 -6.41 -6.94
N GLY A 741 -20.31 -5.43 -7.80
CA GLY A 741 -21.33 -4.54 -8.37
C GLY A 741 -21.73 -3.40 -7.44
N VAL A 742 -20.86 -3.06 -6.50
CA VAL A 742 -20.79 -1.73 -5.89
C VAL A 742 -19.79 -0.93 -6.72
N ASP A 743 -20.11 0.31 -7.08
CA ASP A 743 -19.15 1.24 -7.67
C ASP A 743 -18.52 2.14 -6.59
N ILE A 744 -17.24 2.47 -6.76
CA ILE A 744 -16.54 3.43 -5.89
C ILE A 744 -16.30 4.71 -6.67
N VAL A 745 -16.82 5.81 -6.13
CA VAL A 745 -16.78 7.13 -6.74
C VAL A 745 -15.82 8.03 -5.97
N GLY A 746 -14.67 8.34 -6.58
CA GLY A 746 -13.78 9.39 -6.09
C GLY A 746 -14.41 10.77 -6.28
N LEU A 747 -14.59 11.52 -5.20
CA LEU A 747 -15.09 12.89 -5.20
C LEU A 747 -13.97 13.83 -4.74
N PRO A 748 -13.38 14.64 -5.65
CA PRO A 748 -12.49 15.72 -5.26
C PRO A 748 -13.27 16.86 -4.57
N ASP A 749 -12.56 17.78 -3.92
CA ASP A 749 -13.20 18.89 -3.21
C ASP A 749 -14.01 19.82 -4.14
N GLY A 750 -15.15 20.27 -3.62
CA GLY A 750 -16.18 20.95 -4.40
C GLY A 750 -16.88 20.07 -5.44
N ALA A 751 -16.78 18.74 -5.37
CA ALA A 751 -17.59 17.82 -6.17
C ALA A 751 -18.58 17.00 -5.34
N LEU A 752 -19.68 16.60 -6.00
CA LEU A 752 -20.72 15.74 -5.45
C LEU A 752 -21.21 14.69 -6.45
N LEU A 753 -21.71 13.58 -5.91
CA LEU A 753 -22.53 12.59 -6.59
C LEU A 753 -24.00 12.96 -6.36
N LEU A 754 -24.67 13.42 -7.43
CA LEU A 754 -26.10 13.72 -7.45
C LEU A 754 -26.86 12.45 -7.85
N CYS A 755 -27.77 11.96 -7.00
CA CYS A 755 -28.62 10.82 -7.26
C CYS A 755 -30.10 11.24 -7.28
N LYS A 756 -30.71 11.16 -8.47
CA LYS A 756 -32.05 11.69 -8.78
C LYS A 756 -32.75 10.83 -9.81
N ARG A 757 -34.03 10.48 -9.57
CA ARG A 757 -34.92 9.81 -10.53
C ARG A 757 -34.31 8.53 -11.18
N GLN A 758 -33.71 7.65 -10.37
CA GLN A 758 -33.03 6.40 -10.75
C GLN A 758 -31.68 6.53 -11.50
N SER A 759 -31.23 7.74 -11.80
CA SER A 759 -29.87 8.02 -12.31
C SER A 759 -28.99 8.68 -11.24
N CYS A 760 -27.68 8.49 -11.33
CA CYS A 760 -26.70 9.31 -10.60
C CYS A 760 -25.63 9.88 -11.53
N GLU A 761 -25.14 11.07 -11.22
CA GLU A 761 -24.15 11.83 -12.00
C GLU A 761 -23.23 12.63 -11.08
N ILE A 762 -22.01 12.96 -11.55
CA ILE A 762 -21.03 13.73 -10.76
C ILE A 762 -21.04 15.19 -11.24
N ARG A 763 -21.05 16.15 -10.29
CA ARG A 763 -21.12 17.60 -10.54
C ARG A 763 -20.12 18.34 -9.64
N GLY A 764 -19.62 19.50 -10.06
CA GLY A 764 -18.72 20.34 -9.25
C GLY A 764 -17.47 20.86 -9.96
N SER A 765 -16.42 21.17 -9.18
CA SER A 765 -15.16 21.83 -9.62
C SER A 765 -14.21 20.98 -10.49
N VAL A 766 -14.73 20.27 -11.48
CA VAL A 766 -14.04 19.25 -12.28
C VAL A 766 -13.14 19.87 -13.39
N ARG A 767 -12.40 20.94 -13.07
CA ARG A 767 -11.62 21.74 -14.04
C ARG A 767 -10.28 21.11 -14.46
N GLN A 768 -9.83 20.03 -13.83
CA GLN A 768 -8.66 19.26 -14.27
C GLN A 768 -8.97 17.76 -14.29
N ARG A 769 -9.41 17.28 -15.47
CA ARG A 769 -9.88 15.91 -15.78
C ARG A 769 -11.22 15.55 -15.12
N PRO A 770 -12.09 14.77 -15.81
CA PRO A 770 -13.33 14.28 -15.22
C PRO A 770 -13.04 13.44 -13.98
N ALA A 771 -13.78 13.68 -12.89
CA ALA A 771 -13.84 12.76 -11.76
C ALA A 771 -14.31 11.40 -12.30
N ARG A 772 -13.44 10.40 -12.18
CA ARG A 772 -13.64 9.07 -12.75
C ARG A 772 -14.22 8.17 -11.67
N VAL A 773 -15.23 7.36 -12.03
CA VAL A 773 -15.35 6.02 -11.43
C VAL A 773 -13.99 5.40 -11.63
N LEU A 774 -13.33 5.02 -10.52
CA LEU A 774 -11.87 4.80 -10.43
C LEU A 774 -11.31 4.29 -11.75
N ASP A 775 -10.43 5.08 -12.38
CA ASP A 775 -9.91 4.80 -13.72
C ASP A 775 -9.61 3.32 -13.85
N GLY A 776 -10.30 2.64 -14.78
CA GLY A 776 -10.03 1.24 -15.07
C GLY A 776 -8.51 1.05 -15.20
N PRO A 777 -7.91 0.04 -14.53
CA PRO A 777 -6.49 0.03 -14.16
C PRO A 777 -5.49 0.08 -15.34
N ASP A 778 -6.00 0.06 -16.57
CA ASP A 778 -5.38 0.29 -17.87
C ASP A 778 -4.75 1.68 -18.07
N SER A 779 -4.92 2.62 -17.14
CA SER A 779 -4.10 3.86 -17.11
C SER A 779 -2.63 3.47 -16.90
N PRO A 780 -1.71 3.71 -17.87
CA PRO A 780 -0.47 2.94 -18.02
C PRO A 780 0.67 3.33 -17.05
N GLY A 781 0.40 3.30 -15.76
CA GLY A 781 1.41 3.14 -14.72
C GLY A 781 1.79 1.66 -14.61
N ALA A 782 2.86 1.25 -15.31
CA ALA A 782 3.23 -0.15 -15.60
C ALA A 782 3.22 -1.12 -14.40
N HIS A 783 3.36 -0.62 -13.17
CA HIS A 783 3.34 -1.43 -11.94
C HIS A 783 1.95 -1.93 -11.51
N ARG A 784 0.84 -1.37 -12.02
CA ARG A 784 -0.53 -1.73 -11.59
C ARG A 784 -1.08 -2.99 -12.28
N GLY A 785 -0.89 -3.12 -13.60
CA GLY A 785 -1.49 -4.18 -14.44
C GLY A 785 -1.26 -5.59 -13.89
N ARG A 786 0.00 -6.06 -13.85
CA ARG A 786 0.30 -7.46 -13.49
C ARG A 786 -0.35 -7.92 -12.18
N LEU A 787 -0.34 -7.10 -11.13
CA LEU A 787 -0.89 -7.56 -9.86
C LEU A 787 -2.42 -7.68 -9.96
N ALA A 788 -3.10 -6.82 -10.72
CA ALA A 788 -4.51 -7.01 -11.04
C ALA A 788 -4.72 -8.27 -11.91
N ASP A 789 -3.93 -8.49 -12.95
CA ASP A 789 -4.01 -9.68 -13.84
C ASP A 789 -3.86 -10.99 -13.04
N VAL A 790 -2.85 -11.06 -12.16
CA VAL A 790 -2.57 -12.23 -11.34
C VAL A 790 -3.63 -12.41 -10.27
N MET A 791 -4.14 -11.34 -9.64
CA MET A 791 -5.29 -11.44 -8.72
C MET A 791 -6.52 -11.98 -9.45
N ALA A 792 -6.84 -11.46 -10.64
CA ALA A 792 -7.97 -11.91 -11.45
C ALA A 792 -7.84 -13.40 -11.85
N LYS A 793 -6.63 -13.86 -12.20
CA LYS A 793 -6.30 -15.27 -12.48
C LYS A 793 -6.39 -16.16 -11.23
N VAL A 794 -6.05 -15.64 -10.06
CA VAL A 794 -6.03 -16.40 -8.79
C VAL A 794 -7.43 -16.53 -8.19
N PHE A 795 -8.27 -15.51 -8.36
CA PHE A 795 -9.62 -15.52 -7.81
C PHE A 795 -10.67 -16.18 -8.73
N GLY A 796 -10.46 -16.26 -10.07
CA GLY A 796 -11.49 -16.60 -11.09
C GLY A 796 -11.24 -17.78 -12.05
#